data_AF-A0A316RXN8-F1
#
_entry.id   AF-A0A316RXN8-F1
#
_cell.length_a   1.000
_cell.length_b   1.000
_cell.length_c   1.000
_cell.angle_alpha   90.00
_cell.angle_beta   90.00
_cell.angle_gamma   90.00
#
_symmetry.space_group_name_H-M   'P 1'
#
loop_
_entity.id
_entity.type
_entity.pdbx_description
1 polymer ?
#
loop_
_entity_poly.entity_id
_entity_poly.type
_entity_poly.pdbx_seq_one_letter_code
_entity_poly.pdbx_strand_id
1 'polypeptide(L)'
;MRKHFSAALALLLLFTGLLLLTVSCNTTGSGNGTGTGTSGDSSVFIGKDNMPQVLFVQGNELNLSGGKLTVNGKEIDLTDKDVQVTGYDKDKLGEQTLTVTYKGKSTSLHVTVVPRVQTAEQYLYFQGESMDAVSLRLKFTRDDGTSFTVKAGDEGLTITGFSSDATQDELTLTASYRKGTDDLSGSFTVSVVSPEVSFKKPRKTAYGSHETALDWLGASLTLKSADGKTTRNIAVTDLTASGFDPSVAGADAPSVTQTVHVSYLGREMATFDITVTYSEVSQVRDIAANLMSLDWSVYIRPDPLMHYPAGTTEEQGRMAMQALSLYESLSDSDAGLITVNEFNAIARLAVTYGYNTWQTTLDESYKGVFTVSYGEVSFDAATRADAQKGYDRLNAGEDARDEATALIYQYSTLLNNERFLKNSKDVLLYEGAEEDGKKVELTVDAMATIVLPEGTVRQIAQVLDKMLTMEDTLSKVPAGWSVDGLSAYAADIDTVYDLLGKVDASAVSDSSVYELVNSWREGGDFFEILYRYYYGLCASEDAAVAKAASEKVNKLTDYRLPTPLKEISLPYVYGHTLQTAMQSIAGSLTGEEDAVPSLIESTMFLYYYRQAVEGQEKILATGDAMYIDLYNLLYASILTSMTTGDYGYYELNGTSSYDSVYTKVWDAYIAVWEKAEEDPSYVETEEFGTSVAAMFRAFVELRPNQQYNFLKALNYLYSDYHMPTMALYPDDNGLYSKFATYIYAYYMNKLGVQPDAASESTGFDIFTDLMIALEAYANNDANTFGQCMAEVQTKYKAWSGTDKDAFDRNLKFLYDRYMNYFAMFDKTTDADGKEVYRYRGADWGEYKEIVEQLDAELARAQLAQLYIDYLSQFTGESIPMYLAYISSYERIRVLADRLLACGNEDILRNYYYLPLGEKQDGDTLYAGVYDAEGNFTRYLTLLGINMEEYSKADNLRAFLRNNTDYFWSAVELVYPQIANPGTRFTFDDAHVNALMESFRALSPDERYLLLTVDSLNIYYGGLEAYYASIFSDSEAEKNLASALLGLEIQYISYLEFPDRSYTLEDGSVISTKEYLLRTWTSVKIAFSSLTLEERNDFQDHMGVMYDVYRNICDNLTID
;
A
#
# COMPACT_ATOMS: atom_id res chain seq x y z
N MET A 1 26.15 -21.82 -12.53
CA MET A 1 26.87 -22.64 -13.53
C MET A 1 28.36 -22.66 -13.15
N ARG A 2 29.05 -23.80 -13.25
CA ARG A 2 30.48 -24.04 -12.86
C ARG A 2 30.86 -23.86 -11.38
N LYS A 3 31.82 -24.68 -10.93
CA LYS A 3 32.49 -24.74 -9.61
C LYS A 3 34.02 -24.66 -9.84
N HIS A 4 34.79 -24.73 -8.73
CA HIS A 4 36.25 -24.94 -8.64
C HIS A 4 37.12 -23.67 -8.84
N PHE A 5 38.34 -23.56 -8.30
CA PHE A 5 39.20 -24.55 -7.60
C PHE A 5 39.72 -24.03 -6.23
N SER A 6 40.70 -24.71 -5.62
CA SER A 6 41.08 -24.62 -4.21
C SER A 6 42.59 -24.52 -3.94
N ALA A 7 42.95 -23.91 -2.80
CA ALA A 7 44.08 -24.23 -1.91
C ALA A 7 45.56 -24.02 -2.34
N ALA A 8 46.22 -23.18 -1.53
CA ALA A 8 47.47 -23.44 -0.79
C ALA A 8 48.87 -23.58 -1.47
N LEU A 9 49.83 -22.87 -0.84
CA LEU A 9 51.24 -23.21 -0.55
C LEU A 9 52.37 -23.09 -1.61
N ALA A 10 53.20 -22.07 -1.39
CA ALA A 10 54.67 -22.11 -1.27
C ALA A 10 55.66 -22.27 -2.47
N LEU A 11 56.69 -21.40 -2.38
CA LEU A 11 58.13 -21.60 -2.68
C LEU A 11 58.67 -21.75 -4.13
N LEU A 12 59.39 -20.69 -4.55
CA LEU A 12 60.87 -20.67 -4.76
C LEU A 12 61.48 -21.36 -6.02
N LEU A 13 62.78 -21.07 -6.28
CA LEU A 13 63.74 -21.78 -7.16
C LEU A 13 63.52 -21.58 -8.69
N LEU A 14 64.50 -21.65 -9.61
CA LEU A 14 65.99 -21.57 -9.69
C LEU A 14 66.33 -21.11 -11.14
N PHE A 15 67.54 -20.83 -11.64
CA PHE A 15 68.98 -20.89 -11.27
C PHE A 15 69.66 -19.68 -12.02
N THR A 16 70.97 -19.41 -12.21
CA THR A 16 72.33 -19.95 -11.96
C THR A 16 73.28 -18.72 -12.03
N GLY A 17 74.48 -18.63 -11.45
CA GLY A 17 75.26 -19.58 -10.65
C GLY A 17 76.42 -20.20 -11.43
N LEU A 18 77.64 -19.64 -11.34
CA LEU A 18 78.97 -20.24 -11.59
C LEU A 18 80.06 -19.12 -11.41
N LEU A 19 81.31 -19.34 -10.95
CA LEU A 19 82.01 -20.56 -10.50
C LEU A 19 83.21 -20.21 -9.56
N LEU A 20 83.23 -20.74 -8.32
CA LEU A 20 84.39 -21.14 -7.46
C LEU A 20 85.60 -20.17 -7.28
N LEU A 21 86.63 -20.40 -6.43
CA LEU A 21 86.94 -21.41 -5.39
C LEU A 21 87.14 -20.64 -4.05
N THR A 22 86.52 -20.99 -2.92
CA THR A 22 86.97 -22.01 -1.92
C THR A 22 88.47 -21.99 -1.56
N VAL A 23 88.80 -21.79 -0.28
CA VAL A 23 89.58 -22.72 0.59
C VAL A 23 90.07 -22.03 1.89
N SER A 24 89.99 -22.79 2.99
CA SER A 24 90.74 -22.71 4.27
C SER A 24 90.87 -21.42 5.10
N CYS A 25 90.68 -21.68 6.39
CA CYS A 25 91.36 -21.10 7.55
C CYS A 25 92.89 -20.82 7.39
N ASN A 26 93.41 -20.03 8.33
CA ASN A 26 94.81 -19.92 8.79
C ASN A 26 95.86 -19.06 8.02
N THR A 27 96.16 -17.92 8.65
CA THR A 27 97.50 -17.43 9.10
C THR A 27 98.57 -16.86 8.16
N THR A 28 99.09 -15.70 8.59
CA THR A 28 100.47 -15.15 8.47
C THR A 28 100.99 -14.67 7.11
N GLY A 29 101.73 -13.55 7.13
CA GLY A 29 102.24 -12.95 5.89
C GLY A 29 103.29 -11.84 6.00
N SER A 30 103.98 -11.62 7.13
CA SER A 30 105.13 -10.70 7.16
C SER A 30 106.34 -11.17 7.98
N GLY A 31 107.13 -12.04 7.35
CA GLY A 31 108.57 -11.88 7.41
C GLY A 31 108.96 -10.66 6.55
N ASN A 32 108.84 -9.47 7.13
CA ASN A 32 109.32 -8.19 6.58
C ASN A 32 110.73 -8.27 5.96
N GLY A 33 111.07 -7.33 5.07
CA GLY A 33 112.36 -6.63 5.17
C GLY A 33 113.36 -6.79 4.01
N THR A 34 113.64 -5.69 3.33
CA THR A 34 114.58 -5.59 2.19
C THR A 34 115.98 -5.11 2.57
N GLY A 35 117.06 -5.60 1.94
CA GLY A 35 118.28 -4.79 1.81
C GLY A 35 119.54 -5.35 1.11
N THR A 36 119.89 -4.71 -0.01
CA THR A 36 121.23 -4.24 -0.48
C THR A 36 122.54 -4.56 0.28
N GLY A 37 123.64 -4.82 -0.46
CA GLY A 37 125.02 -4.54 0.02
C GLY A 37 126.19 -5.17 -0.78
N THR A 38 126.96 -4.39 -1.54
CA THR A 38 128.09 -4.84 -2.39
C THR A 38 129.43 -5.10 -1.67
N SER A 39 130.13 -6.17 -2.07
CA SER A 39 131.59 -6.36 -2.30
C SER A 39 132.67 -5.48 -1.62
N GLY A 40 133.87 -6.07 -1.42
CA GLY A 40 135.09 -5.40 -1.91
C GLY A 40 136.35 -5.37 -1.02
N ASP A 41 136.34 -6.07 0.12
CA ASP A 41 137.49 -6.20 1.02
C ASP A 41 137.38 -7.57 1.73
N SER A 42 138.13 -7.77 2.80
CA SER A 42 137.65 -8.47 4.00
C SER A 42 136.35 -7.81 4.55
N SER A 43 135.26 -7.92 3.80
CA SER A 43 134.04 -7.11 3.92
C SER A 43 132.94 -7.80 4.74
N VAL A 44 132.13 -6.97 5.41
CA VAL A 44 130.96 -7.34 6.22
C VAL A 44 129.73 -6.65 5.62
N PHE A 45 128.72 -7.41 5.20
CA PHE A 45 127.46 -6.86 4.66
C PHE A 45 126.29 -7.82 4.91
N ILE A 46 125.06 -7.32 4.81
CA ILE A 46 123.83 -8.13 4.85
C ILE A 46 123.36 -8.35 3.41
N GLY A 47 122.97 -9.58 3.07
CA GLY A 47 122.40 -9.91 1.77
C GLY A 47 120.89 -9.62 1.73
N LYS A 48 120.34 -9.31 0.56
CA LYS A 48 118.91 -8.99 0.41
C LYS A 48 117.99 -10.15 0.84
N ASP A 49 118.45 -11.38 0.66
CA ASP A 49 117.74 -12.61 1.02
C ASP A 49 118.00 -13.04 2.48
N ASN A 50 118.80 -12.27 3.22
CA ASN A 50 119.28 -12.51 4.59
C ASN A 50 118.91 -11.32 5.52
N MET A 51 117.76 -10.68 5.35
CA MET A 51 117.37 -9.44 6.07
C MET A 51 116.14 -9.66 7.00
N PRO A 52 116.05 -9.00 8.19
CA PRO A 52 114.98 -9.22 9.18
C PRO A 52 113.94 -8.06 9.19
N GLN A 53 113.14 -7.92 10.27
CA GLN A 53 111.98 -7.01 10.28
C GLN A 53 112.32 -5.51 10.07
N VAL A 54 111.45 -4.82 9.30
CA VAL A 54 111.55 -3.39 8.95
C VAL A 54 110.26 -2.58 9.13
N LEU A 55 109.15 -3.18 9.55
CA LEU A 55 107.92 -2.48 9.89
C LEU A 55 107.36 -3.06 11.19
N PHE A 56 107.24 -2.19 12.18
CA PHE A 56 106.86 -2.51 13.55
C PHE A 56 105.66 -1.66 13.98
N VAL A 57 104.94 -2.11 15.00
CA VAL A 57 103.93 -1.28 15.69
C VAL A 57 104.55 -0.65 16.93
N GLN A 58 104.10 0.54 17.30
CA GLN A 58 104.61 1.31 18.44
C GLN A 58 104.66 0.46 19.73
N GLY A 59 105.81 0.48 20.39
CA GLY A 59 106.11 -0.28 21.61
C GLY A 59 106.76 -1.65 21.38
N ASN A 60 106.83 -2.16 20.15
CA ASN A 60 107.39 -3.46 19.83
C ASN A 60 108.93 -3.47 19.86
N GLU A 61 109.52 -4.47 20.51
CA GLU A 61 110.97 -4.68 20.53
C GLU A 61 111.53 -5.02 19.14
N LEU A 62 112.79 -4.64 18.88
CA LEU A 62 113.47 -4.87 17.61
C LEU A 62 113.75 -6.37 17.41
N ASN A 63 113.12 -6.98 16.40
CA ASN A 63 113.40 -8.36 16.01
C ASN A 63 114.33 -8.45 14.80
N LEU A 64 115.56 -8.92 15.03
CA LEU A 64 116.57 -9.14 13.98
C LEU A 64 116.80 -10.63 13.64
N SER A 65 116.03 -11.54 14.26
CA SER A 65 116.19 -12.97 14.02
C SER A 65 115.82 -13.36 12.57
N GLY A 66 116.55 -14.33 12.02
CA GLY A 66 116.43 -14.76 10.61
C GLY A 66 117.35 -14.03 9.63
N GLY A 67 117.80 -12.80 9.93
CA GLY A 67 118.77 -12.09 9.09
C GLY A 67 120.23 -12.45 9.40
N LYS A 68 121.14 -12.23 8.43
CA LYS A 68 122.55 -12.66 8.50
C LYS A 68 123.55 -11.68 7.86
N LEU A 69 124.73 -11.62 8.45
CA LEU A 69 125.93 -10.97 7.93
C LEU A 69 126.81 -11.96 7.17
N THR A 70 127.19 -11.59 5.95
CA THR A 70 128.25 -12.28 5.19
C THR A 70 129.59 -11.59 5.48
N VAL A 71 130.55 -12.37 5.99
CA VAL A 71 131.87 -11.91 6.44
C VAL A 71 132.96 -12.77 5.80
N ASN A 72 133.78 -12.18 4.93
CA ASN A 72 134.88 -12.85 4.22
C ASN A 72 134.48 -14.19 3.53
N GLY A 73 133.24 -14.30 3.05
CA GLY A 73 132.72 -15.53 2.43
C GLY A 73 132.17 -16.58 3.39
N LYS A 74 131.97 -16.25 4.68
CA LYS A 74 131.23 -17.06 5.66
C LYS A 74 130.03 -16.30 6.19
N GLU A 75 128.91 -16.97 6.41
CA GLU A 75 127.75 -16.37 7.07
C GLU A 75 127.89 -16.38 8.61
N ILE A 76 127.29 -15.38 9.25
CA ILE A 76 127.12 -15.18 10.69
C ILE A 76 125.70 -14.64 10.88
N ASP A 77 124.90 -15.18 11.78
CA ASP A 77 123.54 -14.66 12.02
C ASP A 77 123.59 -13.27 12.68
N LEU A 78 122.62 -12.38 12.40
CA LEU A 78 122.57 -11.03 13.01
C LEU A 78 122.42 -11.04 14.53
N THR A 79 122.04 -12.18 15.09
CA THR A 79 121.91 -12.43 16.54
C THR A 79 123.11 -13.18 17.13
N ASP A 80 124.20 -13.38 16.39
CA ASP A 80 125.45 -13.92 16.96
C ASP A 80 126.03 -12.95 18.01
N LYS A 81 126.54 -13.50 19.11
CA LYS A 81 127.07 -12.76 20.26
C LYS A 81 128.22 -11.78 19.95
N ASP A 82 128.91 -11.92 18.81
CA ASP A 82 129.98 -11.03 18.37
C ASP A 82 129.46 -9.93 17.39
N VAL A 83 128.15 -9.87 17.17
CA VAL A 83 127.41 -8.81 16.47
C VAL A 83 126.79 -7.84 17.49
N GLN A 84 126.87 -6.53 17.23
CA GLN A 84 126.10 -5.51 17.93
C GLN A 84 125.25 -4.70 16.96
N VAL A 85 124.04 -4.33 17.38
CA VAL A 85 123.12 -3.47 16.61
C VAL A 85 122.56 -2.37 17.48
N THR A 86 122.50 -1.14 16.97
CA THR A 86 122.02 0.06 17.67
C THR A 86 121.21 0.96 16.73
N GLY A 87 120.37 1.85 17.29
CA GLY A 87 119.69 2.92 16.53
C GLY A 87 118.15 2.81 16.38
N TYR A 88 117.51 1.85 17.05
CA TYR A 88 116.04 1.72 17.08
C TYR A 88 115.43 2.31 18.35
N ASP A 89 114.28 2.98 18.21
CA ASP A 89 113.45 3.54 19.27
C ASP A 89 111.99 3.10 19.04
N LYS A 90 111.54 2.09 19.79
CA LYS A 90 110.24 1.45 19.58
C LYS A 90 109.03 2.35 19.83
N ASP A 91 109.19 3.41 20.62
CA ASP A 91 108.07 4.26 21.06
C ASP A 91 107.85 5.46 20.14
N LYS A 92 108.75 5.67 19.16
CA LYS A 92 108.71 6.79 18.21
C LYS A 92 108.19 6.39 16.83
N LEU A 93 106.97 6.84 16.50
CA LEU A 93 106.36 6.68 15.18
C LEU A 93 107.21 7.32 14.06
N GLY A 94 107.26 6.65 12.90
CA GLY A 94 108.01 7.08 11.71
C GLY A 94 109.14 6.11 11.30
N GLU A 95 109.87 6.47 10.26
CA GLU A 95 111.02 5.71 9.73
C GLU A 95 112.32 6.03 10.51
N GLN A 96 113.17 5.02 10.68
CA GLN A 96 114.34 4.99 11.54
C GLN A 96 115.52 4.24 10.88
N THR A 97 116.74 4.42 11.40
CA THR A 97 117.98 3.87 10.79
C THR A 97 118.91 3.29 11.85
N LEU A 98 119.31 2.04 11.65
CA LEU A 98 120.09 1.21 12.57
C LEU A 98 121.50 0.93 12.01
N THR A 99 122.46 0.74 12.91
CA THR A 99 123.86 0.36 12.57
C THR A 99 124.21 -0.99 13.17
N VAL A 100 124.84 -1.86 12.38
CA VAL A 100 125.21 -3.25 12.69
C VAL A 100 126.73 -3.41 12.62
N THR A 101 127.37 -4.08 13.59
CA THR A 101 128.84 -4.24 13.64
C THR A 101 129.24 -5.66 14.07
N TYR A 102 130.20 -6.27 13.36
CA TYR A 102 130.81 -7.56 13.72
C TYR A 102 132.34 -7.46 13.65
N LYS A 103 133.02 -7.85 14.74
CA LYS A 103 134.50 -7.93 14.87
C LYS A 103 135.27 -6.72 14.27
N GLY A 104 134.72 -5.52 14.44
CA GLY A 104 135.35 -4.25 14.05
C GLY A 104 135.02 -3.74 12.64
N LYS A 105 134.06 -4.34 11.92
CA LYS A 105 133.53 -3.82 10.64
C LYS A 105 131.99 -3.79 10.65
N SER A 106 131.39 -2.83 9.92
CA SER A 106 130.01 -2.40 10.14
C SER A 106 129.19 -2.17 8.86
N THR A 107 127.86 -2.21 8.99
CA THR A 107 126.85 -1.95 7.95
C THR A 107 125.55 -1.41 8.57
N SER A 108 124.46 -1.20 7.82
CA SER A 108 123.25 -0.50 8.31
C SER A 108 121.92 -1.05 7.76
N LEU A 109 120.81 -0.75 8.45
CA LEU A 109 119.45 -1.24 8.17
C LEU A 109 118.39 -0.14 8.47
N HIS A 110 117.30 -0.06 7.70
CA HIS A 110 116.20 0.90 7.90
C HIS A 110 114.93 0.19 8.38
N VAL A 111 114.18 0.80 9.30
CA VAL A 111 112.92 0.24 9.86
C VAL A 111 111.91 1.34 10.18
N THR A 112 110.61 1.05 10.16
CA THR A 112 109.52 2.03 10.41
C THR A 112 108.59 1.56 11.53
N VAL A 113 108.08 2.51 12.33
CA VAL A 113 107.13 2.28 13.42
C VAL A 113 105.80 2.99 13.12
N VAL A 114 104.67 2.28 13.23
CA VAL A 114 103.31 2.80 12.97
C VAL A 114 102.37 2.60 14.18
N PRO A 115 101.30 3.41 14.33
CA PRO A 115 100.31 3.18 15.38
C PRO A 115 99.44 1.96 15.07
N ARG A 116 98.84 1.36 16.11
CA ARG A 116 98.03 0.14 16.01
C ARG A 116 96.75 0.33 15.17
N VAL A 117 96.12 1.49 15.29
CA VAL A 117 94.83 1.85 14.67
C VAL A 117 94.95 3.22 14.00
N GLN A 118 94.27 3.40 12.86
CA GLN A 118 94.14 4.67 12.12
C GLN A 118 92.71 4.79 11.56
N THR A 119 92.13 5.98 11.50
CA THR A 119 90.87 6.22 10.76
C THR A 119 91.10 6.30 9.26
N ALA A 120 90.04 6.08 8.46
CA ALA A 120 90.06 6.31 7.01
C ALA A 120 89.90 7.80 6.63
N GLU A 121 89.17 8.57 7.45
CA GLU A 121 88.82 9.98 7.26
C GLU A 121 88.53 10.61 8.65
N GLN A 122 88.26 11.92 8.71
CA GLN A 122 87.78 12.57 9.94
C GLN A 122 86.26 12.36 10.07
N TYR A 123 85.80 11.92 11.24
CA TYR A 123 84.39 11.66 11.53
C TYR A 123 83.83 12.67 12.52
N LEU A 124 82.62 13.17 12.26
CA LEU A 124 81.97 14.21 13.05
C LEU A 124 80.52 13.81 13.42
N TYR A 125 80.21 13.95 14.69
CA TYR A 125 78.90 13.74 15.28
C TYR A 125 78.32 15.08 15.75
N PHE A 126 76.99 15.22 15.72
CA PHE A 126 76.32 16.25 16.49
C PHE A 126 76.06 15.80 17.93
N GLN A 127 76.02 16.76 18.84
CA GLN A 127 75.82 16.51 20.27
C GLN A 127 74.48 15.77 20.53
N GLY A 128 74.54 14.60 21.15
CA GLY A 128 73.41 13.69 21.38
C GLY A 128 73.26 12.55 20.36
N GLU A 129 74.00 12.53 19.25
CA GLU A 129 73.97 11.43 18.29
C GLU A 129 74.66 10.15 18.82
N SER A 130 74.19 8.98 18.37
CA SER A 130 74.80 7.68 18.64
C SER A 130 75.96 7.36 17.67
N MET A 131 76.79 6.37 18.02
CA MET A 131 77.98 5.93 17.25
C MET A 131 77.69 5.52 15.81
N ASP A 132 76.46 5.08 15.51
CA ASP A 132 75.99 4.69 14.18
C ASP A 132 75.54 5.86 13.29
N ALA A 133 75.51 7.10 13.81
CA ALA A 133 75.18 8.30 13.03
C ALA A 133 76.24 8.71 11.97
N VAL A 134 77.36 7.97 11.87
CA VAL A 134 78.29 7.95 10.74
C VAL A 134 78.82 6.54 10.46
N SER A 135 79.10 6.23 9.20
CA SER A 135 79.63 4.92 8.79
C SER A 135 81.16 4.79 8.97
N LEU A 136 81.62 4.88 10.23
CA LEU A 136 83.03 4.85 10.67
C LEU A 136 83.84 3.66 10.09
N ARG A 137 85.09 3.92 9.69
CA ARG A 137 86.05 2.95 9.14
C ARG A 137 87.45 3.11 9.75
N LEU A 138 88.05 1.98 10.12
CA LEU A 138 89.32 1.91 10.87
C LEU A 138 90.29 0.91 10.22
N LYS A 139 91.57 1.25 10.18
CA LYS A 139 92.68 0.41 9.71
C LYS A 139 93.51 -0.06 10.89
N PHE A 140 93.71 -1.38 11.02
CA PHE A 140 94.52 -2.03 12.05
C PHE A 140 95.85 -2.53 11.47
N THR A 141 96.90 -2.61 12.31
CA THR A 141 98.21 -3.19 11.95
C THR A 141 98.70 -4.23 12.99
N ARG A 142 99.19 -5.37 12.51
CA ARG A 142 99.76 -6.47 13.30
C ARG A 142 101.24 -6.26 13.62
N ASP A 143 101.75 -7.00 14.60
CA ASP A 143 103.16 -6.93 15.02
C ASP A 143 104.15 -7.47 13.98
N ASP A 144 103.67 -8.26 13.00
CA ASP A 144 104.46 -8.68 11.84
C ASP A 144 104.64 -7.55 10.81
N GLY A 145 103.80 -6.49 10.87
CA GLY A 145 103.79 -5.35 9.95
C GLY A 145 102.59 -5.35 8.98
N THR A 146 101.76 -6.39 8.92
CA THR A 146 100.60 -6.43 8.02
C THR A 146 99.42 -5.59 8.52
N SER A 147 98.72 -4.90 7.61
CA SER A 147 97.51 -4.11 7.92
C SER A 147 96.25 -4.58 7.21
N PHE A 148 95.07 -4.25 7.76
CA PHE A 148 93.75 -4.45 7.15
C PHE A 148 92.75 -3.38 7.63
N THR A 149 91.60 -3.26 6.98
CA THR A 149 90.57 -2.25 7.30
C THR A 149 89.24 -2.91 7.66
N VAL A 150 88.56 -2.36 8.67
CA VAL A 150 87.25 -2.76 9.20
C VAL A 150 86.30 -1.56 9.25
N LYS A 151 85.01 -1.83 9.42
CA LYS A 151 83.92 -0.84 9.51
C LYS A 151 83.17 -1.00 10.83
N ALA A 152 82.52 0.07 11.29
CA ALA A 152 81.52 -0.04 12.35
C ALA A 152 80.45 -1.08 11.98
N GLY A 153 80.14 -1.98 12.93
CA GLY A 153 79.24 -3.12 12.72
C GLY A 153 79.91 -4.43 12.30
N ASP A 154 81.20 -4.46 11.95
CA ASP A 154 81.91 -5.72 11.71
C ASP A 154 81.99 -6.56 13.00
N GLU A 155 81.56 -7.82 12.98
CA GLU A 155 81.36 -8.70 14.16
C GLU A 155 82.56 -8.83 15.13
N GLY A 156 83.78 -8.55 14.65
CA GLY A 156 85.00 -8.61 15.47
C GLY A 156 85.39 -7.27 16.12
N LEU A 157 84.75 -6.16 15.75
CA LEU A 157 85.14 -4.81 16.16
C LEU A 157 84.28 -4.32 17.34
N THR A 158 84.92 -4.11 18.48
CA THR A 158 84.33 -3.38 19.61
C THR A 158 84.96 -1.98 19.68
N ILE A 159 84.13 -0.95 19.81
CA ILE A 159 84.58 0.44 20.01
C ILE A 159 84.08 0.92 21.36
N THR A 160 84.97 1.51 22.17
CA THR A 160 84.65 2.02 23.51
C THR A 160 85.18 3.44 23.72
N GLY A 161 84.58 4.17 24.66
CA GLY A 161 84.92 5.57 24.94
C GLY A 161 84.12 6.62 24.15
N PHE A 162 83.05 6.22 23.46
CA PHE A 162 82.14 7.19 22.84
C PHE A 162 81.18 7.81 23.86
N SER A 163 81.06 9.14 23.82
CA SER A 163 79.95 9.92 24.34
C SER A 163 79.78 11.12 23.43
N SER A 164 78.53 11.49 23.14
CA SER A 164 78.19 12.72 22.41
C SER A 164 77.46 13.73 23.30
N ASP A 165 77.44 13.51 24.62
CA ASP A 165 76.67 14.30 25.59
C ASP A 165 77.15 15.74 25.69
N ALA A 166 78.43 15.99 25.37
CA ALA A 166 79.08 17.29 25.30
C ALA A 166 79.90 17.43 24.00
N THR A 167 80.20 18.66 23.61
CA THR A 167 81.08 18.95 22.47
C THR A 167 82.54 18.68 22.81
N GLN A 168 83.26 18.02 21.90
CA GLN A 168 84.68 17.70 22.05
C GLN A 168 85.36 17.61 20.68
N ASP A 169 86.34 18.47 20.42
CA ASP A 169 87.01 18.58 19.11
C ASP A 169 87.80 17.31 18.76
N GLU A 170 88.48 16.71 19.74
CA GLU A 170 89.11 15.39 19.66
C GLU A 170 88.63 14.50 20.81
N LEU A 171 87.60 13.68 20.54
CA LEU A 171 87.16 12.57 21.38
C LEU A 171 88.00 11.34 21.04
N THR A 172 88.80 10.86 22.00
CA THR A 172 89.63 9.66 21.84
C THR A 172 88.86 8.41 22.20
N LEU A 173 88.69 7.51 21.23
CA LEU A 173 88.09 6.20 21.40
C LEU A 173 89.14 5.09 21.36
N THR A 174 88.81 3.95 21.95
CA THR A 174 89.57 2.70 21.78
C THR A 174 88.82 1.78 20.83
N ALA A 175 89.52 1.25 19.82
CA ALA A 175 89.03 0.20 18.96
C ALA A 175 89.78 -1.11 19.24
N SER A 176 89.02 -2.15 19.58
CA SER A 176 89.52 -3.50 19.82
C SER A 176 88.94 -4.44 18.77
N TYR A 177 89.78 -5.04 17.95
CA TYR A 177 89.40 -6.03 16.96
C TYR A 177 89.84 -7.43 17.38
N ARG A 178 88.85 -8.33 17.53
CA ARG A 178 89.01 -9.72 17.94
C ARG A 178 88.36 -10.65 16.92
N LYS A 179 89.16 -11.25 16.02
CA LYS A 179 88.67 -12.26 15.07
C LYS A 179 89.77 -13.24 14.65
N GLY A 180 89.54 -14.52 14.85
CA GLY A 180 90.55 -15.57 14.59
C GLY A 180 91.73 -15.45 15.56
N THR A 181 92.95 -15.35 15.03
CA THR A 181 94.18 -15.15 15.82
C THR A 181 94.48 -13.69 16.15
N ASP A 182 93.73 -12.74 15.58
CA ASP A 182 93.92 -11.31 15.84
C ASP A 182 93.18 -10.90 17.12
N ASP A 183 93.94 -10.44 18.13
CA ASP A 183 93.46 -9.64 19.26
C ASP A 183 94.27 -8.34 19.29
N LEU A 184 93.75 -7.31 18.63
CA LEU A 184 94.43 -6.04 18.39
C LEU A 184 93.63 -4.89 19.01
N SER A 185 94.28 -4.02 19.80
CA SER A 185 93.61 -2.87 20.43
C SER A 185 94.46 -1.61 20.34
N GLY A 186 93.84 -0.49 19.94
CA GLY A 186 94.49 0.83 19.86
C GLY A 186 93.50 1.97 19.75
N SER A 187 93.97 3.21 19.91
CA SER A 187 93.13 4.40 19.96
C SER A 187 93.07 5.18 18.64
N PHE A 188 92.00 5.94 18.48
CA PHE A 188 91.76 6.88 17.37
C PHE A 188 90.87 8.04 17.84
N THR A 189 90.75 9.12 17.05
CA THR A 189 89.94 10.30 17.40
C THR A 189 88.78 10.56 16.43
N VAL A 190 87.71 11.18 16.94
CA VAL A 190 86.57 11.76 16.21
C VAL A 190 86.18 13.10 16.83
N SER A 191 85.30 13.88 16.21
CA SER A 191 84.80 15.14 16.76
C SER A 191 83.32 15.08 17.10
N VAL A 192 82.90 15.76 18.18
CA VAL A 192 81.48 15.99 18.55
C VAL A 192 81.24 17.48 18.64
N VAL A 193 80.25 18.02 17.90
CA VAL A 193 79.97 19.47 17.85
C VAL A 193 78.49 19.78 18.08
N SER A 194 78.19 21.01 18.51
CA SER A 194 76.80 21.50 18.54
C SER A 194 76.34 21.83 17.12
N PRO A 195 75.12 21.44 16.71
CA PRO A 195 74.56 21.82 15.42
C PRO A 195 74.02 23.26 15.43
N GLU A 196 74.18 23.97 14.31
CA GLU A 196 73.25 25.03 13.94
C GLU A 196 71.94 24.40 13.50
N VAL A 197 70.81 24.90 14.02
CA VAL A 197 69.47 24.37 13.75
C VAL A 197 68.74 25.25 12.75
N SER A 198 68.18 24.64 11.72
CA SER A 198 67.27 25.29 10.78
C SER A 198 65.95 24.51 10.72
N PHE A 199 64.90 25.10 11.28
CA PHE A 199 63.55 24.54 11.27
C PHE A 199 62.62 25.36 10.37
N LYS A 200 61.77 24.67 9.61
CA LYS A 200 60.63 25.21 8.89
C LYS A 200 59.37 24.63 9.52
N LYS A 201 58.46 25.50 9.97
CA LYS A 201 57.18 25.09 10.57
C LYS A 201 56.24 24.43 9.54
N PRO A 202 55.26 23.62 9.98
CA PRO A 202 54.28 23.02 9.07
C PRO A 202 53.41 24.05 8.35
N ARG A 203 52.67 23.59 7.33
CA ARG A 203 51.72 24.43 6.58
C ARG A 203 50.48 24.79 7.39
N LYS A 204 49.94 23.86 8.19
CA LYS A 204 48.73 24.06 8.99
C LYS A 204 49.09 24.64 10.35
N THR A 205 48.57 25.84 10.64
CA THR A 205 48.73 26.53 11.94
C THR A 205 47.40 27.03 12.51
N ALA A 206 46.28 26.56 11.98
CA ALA A 206 44.93 26.76 12.52
C ALA A 206 44.25 25.38 12.56
N TYR A 207 43.63 25.05 13.69
CA TYR A 207 43.09 23.72 13.98
C TYR A 207 41.69 23.82 14.63
N GLY A 208 40.84 22.83 14.39
CA GLY A 208 39.60 22.64 15.14
C GLY A 208 39.88 22.00 16.51
N SER A 209 39.05 22.33 17.52
CA SER A 209 39.05 21.68 18.84
C SER A 209 38.80 20.16 18.80
N HIS A 210 38.24 19.64 17.70
CA HIS A 210 38.03 18.21 17.47
C HIS A 210 39.29 17.47 16.98
N GLU A 211 40.35 18.18 16.59
CA GLU A 211 41.55 17.55 16.01
C GLU A 211 42.45 16.93 17.07
N THR A 212 43.06 15.79 16.74
CA THR A 212 43.82 14.97 17.71
C THR A 212 45.31 14.84 17.39
N ALA A 213 45.77 15.38 16.25
CA ALA A 213 47.16 15.29 15.82
C ALA A 213 47.61 16.56 15.09
N LEU A 214 48.88 16.92 15.30
CA LEU A 214 49.55 18.01 14.58
C LEU A 214 49.87 17.58 13.14
N ASP A 215 49.47 18.38 12.15
CA ASP A 215 49.86 18.17 10.76
C ASP A 215 51.32 18.63 10.56
N TRP A 216 52.21 17.70 10.23
CA TRP A 216 53.62 17.98 9.93
C TRP A 216 53.89 18.36 8.46
N LEU A 217 52.87 18.42 7.60
CA LEU A 217 53.06 18.60 6.16
C LEU A 217 53.80 19.91 5.83
N GLY A 218 54.96 19.75 5.18
CA GLY A 218 55.82 20.87 4.78
C GLY A 218 56.79 21.37 5.85
N ALA A 219 56.80 20.76 7.04
CA ALA A 219 57.88 20.89 8.02
C ALA A 219 59.14 20.12 7.57
N SER A 220 60.23 20.17 8.35
CA SER A 220 61.49 20.77 7.87
C SER A 220 62.58 20.93 8.95
N LEU A 221 63.24 19.89 9.47
CA LEU A 221 64.42 20.09 10.36
C LEU A 221 65.75 19.73 9.67
N THR A 222 66.70 20.66 9.70
CA THR A 222 68.08 20.48 9.21
C THR A 222 69.09 20.93 10.27
N LEU A 223 70.07 20.06 10.57
CA LEU A 223 71.21 20.31 11.45
C LEU A 223 72.47 20.57 10.61
N LYS A 224 73.32 21.52 11.01
CA LYS A 224 74.57 21.88 10.31
C LYS A 224 75.75 22.04 11.26
N SER A 225 76.96 21.72 10.81
CA SER A 225 78.19 22.16 11.50
C SER A 225 78.40 23.66 11.30
N ALA A 226 79.05 24.31 12.27
CA ALA A 226 79.35 25.76 12.22
C ALA A 226 80.28 26.19 11.07
N ASP A 227 80.93 25.23 10.38
CA ASP A 227 81.70 25.46 9.15
C ASP A 227 80.90 25.17 7.85
N GLY A 228 79.63 24.79 7.99
CA GLY A 228 78.69 24.47 6.92
C GLY A 228 78.97 23.17 6.15
N LYS A 229 80.05 22.42 6.44
CA LYS A 229 80.45 21.26 5.63
C LYS A 229 79.63 20.00 5.90
N THR A 230 79.23 19.78 7.15
CA THR A 230 78.34 18.67 7.53
C THR A 230 76.92 19.19 7.63
N THR A 231 75.98 18.57 6.91
CA THR A 231 74.54 18.85 7.00
C THR A 231 73.81 17.52 7.16
N ARG A 232 72.91 17.42 8.15
CA ARG A 232 71.96 16.30 8.30
C ARG A 232 70.54 16.84 8.19
N ASN A 233 69.72 16.22 7.36
CA ASN A 233 68.27 16.45 7.33
C ASN A 233 67.62 15.38 8.21
N ILE A 234 66.80 15.81 9.16
CA ILE A 234 66.10 14.93 10.09
C ILE A 234 64.71 14.63 9.53
N ALA A 235 64.26 13.37 9.58
CA ALA A 235 62.91 13.04 9.13
C ALA A 235 61.89 13.54 10.16
N VAL A 236 60.71 14.00 9.69
CA VAL A 236 59.65 14.48 10.59
C VAL A 236 59.12 13.38 11.52
N THR A 237 59.35 12.11 11.19
CA THR A 237 59.09 10.92 12.03
C THR A 237 59.99 10.82 13.27
N ASP A 238 61.15 11.48 13.24
CA ASP A 238 62.14 11.42 14.31
C ASP A 238 61.97 12.58 15.30
N LEU A 239 61.04 13.49 15.01
CA LEU A 239 60.69 14.64 15.82
C LEU A 239 59.59 14.29 16.83
N THR A 240 59.65 14.91 17.99
CA THR A 240 58.54 14.92 18.95
C THR A 240 58.00 16.33 19.12
N ALA A 241 56.72 16.45 19.47
CA ALA A 241 56.08 17.73 19.77
C ALA A 241 55.40 17.69 21.15
N SER A 242 55.37 18.84 21.81
CA SER A 242 54.54 19.12 22.99
C SER A 242 53.94 20.53 22.89
N GLY A 243 52.94 20.86 23.72
CA GLY A 243 52.20 22.13 23.59
C GLY A 243 51.18 22.13 22.45
N PHE A 244 50.72 20.95 22.02
CA PHE A 244 49.57 20.76 21.13
C PHE A 244 48.49 20.00 21.88
N ASP A 245 47.46 20.70 22.36
CA ASP A 245 46.29 20.13 23.02
C ASP A 245 45.02 20.87 22.54
N PRO A 246 44.36 20.41 21.47
CA PRO A 246 43.17 21.09 20.94
C PRO A 246 41.95 21.11 21.88
N SER A 247 41.94 20.30 22.96
CA SER A 247 40.80 20.22 23.88
C SER A 247 40.60 21.47 24.74
N VAL A 248 41.59 22.38 24.80
CA VAL A 248 41.52 23.63 25.57
C VAL A 248 40.61 24.71 24.96
N ALA A 249 40.16 24.53 23.72
CA ALA A 249 39.25 25.45 23.03
C ALA A 249 37.81 24.95 23.10
N GLY A 250 37.00 25.58 23.97
CA GLY A 250 35.60 25.21 24.26
C GLY A 250 34.67 26.42 24.27
N ALA A 251 33.42 26.24 24.71
CA ALA A 251 32.41 27.32 24.72
C ALA A 251 32.86 28.58 25.48
N ASP A 252 33.50 28.44 26.64
CA ASP A 252 34.02 29.55 27.45
C ASP A 252 35.30 30.20 26.86
N ALA A 253 35.97 29.52 25.92
CA ALA A 253 37.23 29.93 25.32
C ALA A 253 37.29 29.55 23.83
N PRO A 254 36.48 30.18 22.96
CA PRO A 254 36.23 29.69 21.60
C PRO A 254 37.40 29.84 20.62
N SER A 255 38.49 30.50 21.02
CA SER A 255 39.74 30.59 20.25
C SER A 255 40.93 30.73 21.19
N VAL A 256 41.92 29.84 21.06
CA VAL A 256 43.10 29.76 21.93
C VAL A 256 44.37 29.63 21.08
N THR A 257 45.38 30.47 21.34
CA THR A 257 46.72 30.34 20.75
C THR A 257 47.58 29.42 21.61
N GLN A 258 48.28 28.48 20.99
CA GLN A 258 49.21 27.55 21.66
C GLN A 258 50.57 27.56 20.98
N THR A 259 51.64 27.48 21.77
CA THR A 259 53.01 27.37 21.28
C THR A 259 53.42 25.90 21.26
N VAL A 260 53.70 25.36 20.07
CA VAL A 260 54.16 23.98 19.86
C VAL A 260 55.68 23.94 19.97
N HIS A 261 56.20 23.07 20.84
CA HIS A 261 57.61 22.84 21.09
C HIS A 261 58.09 21.60 20.32
N VAL A 262 58.99 21.77 19.36
CA VAL A 262 59.53 20.71 18.50
C VAL A 262 60.88 20.24 19.02
N SER A 263 61.03 18.94 19.27
CA SER A 263 62.24 18.33 19.82
C SER A 263 62.80 17.21 18.95
N TYR A 264 64.11 16.98 19.03
CA TYR A 264 64.84 15.86 18.42
C TYR A 264 65.89 15.36 19.41
N LEU A 265 66.08 14.04 19.52
CA LEU A 265 66.99 13.38 20.48
C LEU A 265 66.85 13.93 21.93
N GLY A 266 65.61 14.17 22.37
CA GLY A 266 65.30 14.67 23.72
C GLY A 266 65.65 16.14 23.98
N ARG A 267 65.92 16.93 22.94
CA ARG A 267 66.31 18.34 23.02
C ARG A 267 65.36 19.20 22.17
N GLU A 268 64.95 20.36 22.68
CA GLU A 268 64.19 21.34 21.90
C GLU A 268 65.03 21.88 20.73
N MET A 269 64.42 21.97 19.56
CA MET A 269 65.02 22.41 18.30
C MET A 269 64.39 23.70 17.78
N ALA A 270 63.08 23.88 17.97
CA ALA A 270 62.33 25.06 17.56
C ALA A 270 60.97 25.13 18.26
N THR A 271 60.36 26.30 18.26
CA THR A 271 58.95 26.51 18.64
C THR A 271 58.18 27.20 17.52
N PHE A 272 56.86 27.02 17.48
CA PHE A 272 55.97 27.81 16.61
C PHE A 272 54.55 27.87 17.16
N ASP A 273 53.85 28.98 16.93
CA ASP A 273 52.48 29.14 17.38
C ASP A 273 51.44 28.59 16.39
N ILE A 274 50.33 28.10 16.96
CA ILE A 274 49.09 27.71 16.28
C ILE A 274 47.89 28.39 16.94
N THR A 275 46.76 28.44 16.25
CA THR A 275 45.44 28.78 16.82
C THR A 275 44.54 27.56 16.79
N VAL A 276 43.83 27.30 17.89
CA VAL A 276 42.75 26.30 17.96
C VAL A 276 41.43 27.01 18.19
N THR A 277 40.39 26.68 17.42
CA THR A 277 39.05 27.25 17.56
C THR A 277 38.01 26.19 17.93
N TYR A 278 37.06 26.56 18.79
CA TYR A 278 35.94 25.71 19.21
C TYR A 278 35.01 25.44 18.02
N SER A 279 35.17 24.25 17.45
CA SER A 279 34.59 23.87 16.15
C SER A 279 33.14 23.42 16.25
N GLU A 280 32.40 23.51 15.13
CA GLU A 280 31.02 23.01 15.01
C GLU A 280 30.93 21.51 15.39
N VAL A 281 31.93 20.70 15.02
CA VAL A 281 32.05 19.29 15.44
C VAL A 281 32.06 19.16 16.96
N SER A 282 32.81 19.99 17.68
CA SER A 282 32.80 19.96 19.16
C SER A 282 31.46 20.43 19.72
N GLN A 283 30.86 21.48 19.15
CA GLN A 283 29.54 21.96 19.59
C GLN A 283 28.46 20.88 19.47
N VAL A 284 28.40 20.16 18.34
CA VAL A 284 27.47 19.04 18.13
C VAL A 284 27.70 17.93 19.16
N ARG A 285 28.97 17.59 19.46
CA ARG A 285 29.32 16.52 20.42
C ARG A 285 29.08 16.90 21.88
N ASP A 286 29.34 18.15 22.26
CA ASP A 286 29.09 18.64 23.62
C ASP A 286 27.57 18.74 23.90
N ILE A 287 26.77 19.11 22.89
CA ILE A 287 25.30 19.00 22.98
C ILE A 287 24.86 17.53 23.05
N ALA A 288 25.38 16.67 22.18
CA ALA A 288 25.04 15.24 22.20
C ALA A 288 25.35 14.59 23.56
N ALA A 289 26.48 14.93 24.18
CA ALA A 289 26.87 14.43 25.50
C ALA A 289 25.89 14.88 26.61
N ASN A 290 25.22 16.03 26.47
CA ASN A 290 24.12 16.44 27.34
C ASN A 290 22.88 15.56 27.09
N LEU A 291 22.47 15.40 25.84
CA LEU A 291 21.25 14.69 25.43
C LEU A 291 21.32 13.17 25.66
N MET A 292 22.51 12.59 25.63
CA MET A 292 22.76 11.16 25.95
C MET A 292 22.41 10.78 27.40
N SER A 293 22.07 11.74 28.27
CA SER A 293 21.59 11.49 29.63
C SER A 293 20.07 11.25 29.75
N LEU A 294 19.30 11.45 28.68
CA LEU A 294 17.84 11.34 28.68
C LEU A 294 17.36 9.87 28.62
N ASP A 295 16.37 9.54 29.45
CA ASP A 295 15.79 8.20 29.55
C ASP A 295 14.59 8.02 28.60
N TRP A 296 14.81 7.24 27.53
CA TRP A 296 13.83 6.92 26.49
C TRP A 296 13.04 5.63 26.76
N SER A 297 13.01 5.12 28.00
CA SER A 297 12.31 3.87 28.36
C SER A 297 10.78 3.97 28.45
N VAL A 298 10.20 5.15 28.21
CA VAL A 298 8.75 5.41 28.28
C VAL A 298 8.22 5.81 26.90
N TYR A 299 7.11 5.20 26.48
CA TYR A 299 6.35 5.61 25.30
C TYR A 299 4.87 5.69 25.63
N ILE A 300 4.23 6.70 25.02
CA ILE A 300 2.79 6.80 24.80
C ILE A 300 2.66 7.29 23.35
N ARG A 301 1.68 6.75 22.60
CA ARG A 301 1.41 7.12 21.20
C ARG A 301 1.11 8.63 21.10
N PRO A 302 1.58 9.34 20.05
CA PRO A 302 1.21 10.75 19.87
C PRO A 302 -0.30 10.91 19.71
N ASP A 303 -0.89 11.74 20.57
CA ASP A 303 -2.30 12.10 20.56
C ASP A 303 -2.51 13.49 21.19
N PRO A 304 -2.51 14.58 20.39
CA PRO A 304 -1.96 14.70 19.04
C PRO A 304 -0.45 14.98 19.02
N LEU A 305 0.16 15.22 20.19
CA LEU A 305 1.58 15.55 20.36
C LEU A 305 2.39 14.37 20.92
N MET A 306 3.69 14.32 20.59
CA MET A 306 4.63 13.33 21.13
C MET A 306 4.97 13.59 22.60
N HIS A 307 5.13 12.52 23.37
CA HIS A 307 5.63 12.63 24.75
C HIS A 307 7.15 12.81 24.80
N TYR A 308 7.63 13.68 25.69
CA TYR A 308 9.06 13.84 25.98
C TYR A 308 9.57 12.78 26.97
N PRO A 309 10.84 12.37 26.88
CA PRO A 309 11.47 11.53 27.91
C PRO A 309 11.52 12.26 29.27
N ALA A 310 11.57 11.49 30.35
CA ALA A 310 11.40 12.04 31.69
C ALA A 310 12.53 13.01 32.07
N GLY A 311 12.16 14.23 32.46
CA GLY A 311 13.11 15.28 32.85
C GLY A 311 13.63 16.16 31.72
N THR A 312 13.18 15.97 30.47
CA THR A 312 13.49 16.89 29.36
C THR A 312 13.09 18.33 29.66
N THR A 313 13.96 19.26 29.30
CA THR A 313 13.70 20.70 29.36
C THR A 313 13.53 21.29 27.95
N GLU A 314 12.76 22.39 27.87
CA GLU A 314 12.60 23.20 26.65
C GLU A 314 13.95 23.63 26.04
N GLU A 315 14.94 23.94 26.91
CA GLU A 315 16.29 24.30 26.49
C GLU A 315 17.03 23.12 25.84
N GLN A 316 16.88 21.89 26.35
CA GLN A 316 17.43 20.70 25.68
C GLN A 316 16.75 20.44 24.32
N GLY A 317 15.45 20.75 24.19
CA GLY A 317 14.74 20.73 22.91
C GLY A 317 15.34 21.72 21.90
N ARG A 318 15.55 22.98 22.31
CA ARG A 318 16.29 23.98 21.51
C ARG A 318 17.70 23.52 21.15
N MET A 319 18.46 23.00 22.11
CA MET A 319 19.81 22.49 21.90
C MET A 319 19.82 21.34 20.88
N ALA A 320 18.84 20.42 20.90
CA ALA A 320 18.74 19.35 19.92
C ALA A 320 18.50 19.89 18.50
N MET A 321 17.60 20.87 18.33
CA MET A 321 17.37 21.51 17.03
C MET A 321 18.59 22.34 16.56
N GLN A 322 19.31 22.98 17.48
CA GLN A 322 20.58 23.66 17.17
C GLN A 322 21.66 22.67 16.75
N ALA A 323 21.82 21.54 17.46
CA ALA A 323 22.80 20.51 17.12
C ALA A 323 22.48 19.82 15.79
N LEU A 324 21.20 19.63 15.46
CA LEU A 324 20.78 19.19 14.13
C LEU A 324 21.17 20.25 13.07
N SER A 325 20.83 21.52 13.28
CA SER A 325 21.19 22.59 12.34
C SER A 325 22.70 22.75 12.13
N LEU A 326 23.53 22.48 13.14
CA LEU A 326 24.99 22.44 13.03
C LEU A 326 25.49 21.15 12.34
N TYR A 327 24.89 20.00 12.65
CA TYR A 327 25.22 18.73 12.00
C TYR A 327 25.00 18.78 10.49
N GLU A 328 23.97 19.52 10.05
CA GLU A 328 23.67 19.75 8.64
C GLU A 328 24.60 20.77 7.95
N SER A 329 25.28 21.68 8.68
CA SER A 329 26.31 22.55 8.10
C SER A 329 27.68 21.88 7.95
N LEU A 330 27.95 20.77 8.65
CA LEU A 330 29.23 20.06 8.59
C LEU A 330 29.56 19.52 7.19
N SER A 331 30.86 19.47 6.85
CA SER A 331 31.32 18.68 5.70
C SER A 331 31.10 17.18 5.95
N ASP A 332 31.01 16.36 4.89
CA ASP A 332 30.84 14.89 5.07
C ASP A 332 31.97 14.25 5.89
N SER A 333 33.18 14.81 5.81
CA SER A 333 34.33 14.41 6.65
C SER A 333 34.15 14.77 8.12
N ASP A 334 33.53 15.92 8.41
CA ASP A 334 33.32 16.42 9.78
C ASP A 334 32.10 15.77 10.43
N ALA A 335 31.01 15.57 9.67
CA ALA A 335 29.84 14.81 10.08
C ALA A 335 30.20 13.35 10.40
N GLY A 336 31.18 12.78 9.69
CA GLY A 336 31.76 11.46 9.99
C GLY A 336 32.59 11.37 11.28
N LEU A 337 32.84 12.49 11.98
CA LEU A 337 33.44 12.50 13.33
C LEU A 337 32.40 12.40 14.46
N ILE A 338 31.11 12.54 14.13
CA ILE A 338 29.99 12.35 15.06
C ILE A 338 29.65 10.86 15.09
N THR A 339 29.67 10.24 16.26
CA THR A 339 29.34 8.82 16.41
C THR A 339 27.83 8.58 16.32
N VAL A 340 27.44 7.36 15.96
CA VAL A 340 26.02 6.94 15.90
C VAL A 340 25.29 7.23 17.22
N ASN A 341 25.92 7.02 18.38
CA ASN A 341 25.29 7.30 19.67
C ASN A 341 25.07 8.81 19.92
N GLU A 342 26.04 9.65 19.52
CA GLU A 342 25.92 11.10 19.62
C GLU A 342 24.82 11.63 18.68
N PHE A 343 24.79 11.15 17.43
CA PHE A 343 23.75 11.48 16.46
C PHE A 343 22.36 11.01 16.93
N ASN A 344 22.22 9.77 17.40
CA ASN A 344 20.94 9.22 17.85
C ASN A 344 20.34 10.02 19.03
N ALA A 345 21.18 10.52 19.94
CA ALA A 345 20.72 11.34 21.06
C ALA A 345 20.19 12.72 20.60
N ILE A 346 20.83 13.34 19.61
CA ILE A 346 20.32 14.56 18.96
C ILE A 346 19.02 14.24 18.20
N ALA A 347 19.07 13.27 17.29
CA ALA A 347 18.03 12.97 16.32
C ALA A 347 16.69 12.63 16.98
N ARG A 348 16.70 11.83 18.06
CA ARG A 348 15.50 11.49 18.83
C ARG A 348 14.84 12.74 19.44
N LEU A 349 15.58 13.57 20.17
CA LEU A 349 14.96 14.76 20.78
C LEU A 349 14.61 15.83 19.73
N ALA A 350 15.44 15.98 18.69
CA ALA A 350 15.20 16.95 17.62
C ALA A 350 13.88 16.66 16.88
N VAL A 351 13.60 15.41 16.50
CA VAL A 351 12.31 15.11 15.86
C VAL A 351 11.12 15.25 16.83
N THR A 352 11.27 14.79 18.09
CA THR A 352 10.19 14.87 19.10
C THR A 352 9.81 16.32 19.44
N TYR A 353 10.81 17.16 19.76
CA TYR A 353 10.60 18.57 20.07
C TYR A 353 10.28 19.40 18.83
N GLY A 354 10.95 19.10 17.72
CA GLY A 354 10.75 19.75 16.43
C GLY A 354 9.33 19.56 15.91
N TYR A 355 8.82 18.31 15.84
CA TYR A 355 7.43 18.03 15.47
C TYR A 355 6.45 18.75 16.40
N ASN A 356 6.59 18.58 17.72
CA ASN A 356 5.65 19.19 18.68
C ASN A 356 5.59 20.71 18.56
N THR A 357 6.75 21.35 18.43
CA THR A 357 6.86 22.80 18.27
C THR A 357 6.27 23.25 16.93
N TRP A 358 6.61 22.55 15.84
CA TRP A 358 6.11 22.83 14.49
C TRP A 358 4.58 22.71 14.41
N GLN A 359 4.01 21.61 14.90
CA GLN A 359 2.58 21.34 14.95
C GLN A 359 1.85 22.40 15.79
N THR A 360 2.29 22.64 17.03
CA THR A 360 1.67 23.67 17.89
C THR A 360 1.74 25.06 17.27
N THR A 361 2.89 25.42 16.68
CA THR A 361 3.08 26.72 16.02
C THR A 361 2.15 26.87 14.81
N LEU A 362 1.93 25.79 14.05
CA LEU A 362 1.01 25.74 12.91
C LEU A 362 -0.44 25.87 13.37
N ASP A 363 -0.87 25.04 14.33
CA ASP A 363 -2.24 25.00 14.85
C ASP A 363 -2.65 26.32 15.54
N GLU A 364 -1.72 27.03 16.20
CA GLU A 364 -1.98 28.37 16.73
C GLU A 364 -1.95 29.46 15.64
N SER A 365 -1.11 29.31 14.60
CA SER A 365 -0.89 30.33 13.58
C SER A 365 -1.91 30.34 12.44
N TYR A 366 -2.40 29.16 12.08
CA TYR A 366 -3.22 28.92 10.88
C TYR A 366 -4.61 28.35 11.20
N LYS A 367 -5.01 28.38 12.48
CA LYS A 367 -6.36 28.06 12.94
C LYS A 367 -7.44 28.75 12.10
N GLY A 368 -8.33 27.97 11.51
CA GLY A 368 -9.39 28.48 10.63
C GLY A 368 -8.88 28.91 9.24
N VAL A 369 -7.72 28.41 8.82
CA VAL A 369 -7.21 28.52 7.44
C VAL A 369 -6.94 27.12 6.89
N PHE A 370 -6.14 26.34 7.59
CA PHE A 370 -5.86 24.94 7.33
C PHE A 370 -5.32 24.25 8.59
N THR A 371 -5.43 22.94 8.63
CA THR A 371 -4.87 22.05 9.65
C THR A 371 -3.99 20.98 9.00
N VAL A 372 -3.14 20.34 9.79
CA VAL A 372 -2.33 19.19 9.37
C VAL A 372 -2.51 18.05 10.35
N SER A 373 -2.87 16.87 9.84
CA SER A 373 -3.09 15.65 10.62
C SER A 373 -2.29 14.52 9.99
N TYR A 374 -1.36 13.92 10.73
CA TYR A 374 -0.47 12.83 10.27
C TYR A 374 0.30 13.08 8.95
N GLY A 375 0.46 14.35 8.54
CA GLY A 375 1.12 14.77 7.30
C GLY A 375 0.16 15.06 6.15
N GLU A 376 -1.14 14.83 6.32
CA GLU A 376 -2.19 15.24 5.39
C GLU A 376 -2.68 16.65 5.72
N VAL A 377 -3.02 17.44 4.69
CA VAL A 377 -3.49 18.84 4.81
C VAL A 377 -5.00 18.88 4.62
N SER A 378 -5.71 19.57 5.50
CA SER A 378 -7.12 19.91 5.31
C SER A 378 -7.33 21.42 5.39
N PHE A 379 -8.19 21.98 4.54
CA PHE A 379 -8.47 23.42 4.53
C PHE A 379 -9.68 23.77 5.41
N ASP A 380 -9.52 24.81 6.23
CA ASP A 380 -10.47 25.23 7.27
C ASP A 380 -10.97 26.68 7.08
N ALA A 381 -10.62 27.30 5.96
CA ALA A 381 -10.88 28.71 5.68
C ALA A 381 -12.37 29.00 5.43
N ALA A 382 -13.16 29.09 6.50
CA ALA A 382 -14.61 29.31 6.47
C ALA A 382 -15.02 30.63 5.78
N THR A 383 -14.12 31.60 5.64
CA THR A 383 -14.33 32.79 4.81
C THR A 383 -13.13 33.09 3.91
N ARG A 384 -13.41 33.76 2.78
CA ARG A 384 -12.40 34.38 1.90
C ARG A 384 -11.42 35.30 2.64
N ALA A 385 -11.82 35.91 3.76
CA ALA A 385 -10.95 36.77 4.57
C ALA A 385 -9.93 35.95 5.38
N ASP A 386 -10.32 34.77 5.87
CA ASP A 386 -9.42 33.87 6.58
C ASP A 386 -8.40 33.22 5.62
N ALA A 387 -8.85 32.81 4.44
CA ALA A 387 -7.97 32.36 3.36
C ALA A 387 -6.95 33.44 2.94
N GLN A 388 -7.39 34.69 2.76
CA GLN A 388 -6.50 35.82 2.44
C GLN A 388 -5.44 36.02 3.52
N LYS A 389 -5.86 36.07 4.80
CA LYS A 389 -4.96 36.22 5.95
C LYS A 389 -3.94 35.08 6.02
N GLY A 390 -4.35 33.85 5.74
CA GLY A 390 -3.47 32.68 5.67
C GLY A 390 -2.45 32.75 4.54
N TYR A 391 -2.93 33.10 3.33
CA TYR A 391 -2.11 33.29 2.14
C TYR A 391 -1.07 34.40 2.33
N ASP A 392 -1.49 35.60 2.73
CA ASP A 392 -0.63 36.77 2.94
C ASP A 392 0.52 36.44 3.91
N ARG A 393 0.22 35.62 4.94
CA ARG A 393 1.18 35.18 5.95
C ARG A 393 2.14 34.09 5.43
N LEU A 394 1.65 33.06 4.75
CA LEU A 394 2.51 32.00 4.17
C LEU A 394 3.40 32.52 3.03
N ASN A 395 2.87 33.44 2.22
CA ASN A 395 3.52 34.02 1.04
C ASN A 395 4.41 35.23 1.39
N ALA A 396 4.49 35.62 2.67
CA ALA A 396 5.42 36.63 3.14
C ALA A 396 6.87 36.24 2.80
N GLY A 397 7.56 37.13 2.08
CA GLY A 397 8.99 37.04 1.81
C GLY A 397 9.81 37.12 3.11
N GLU A 398 11.05 36.64 3.06
CA GLU A 398 11.88 36.38 4.25
C GLU A 398 12.03 37.61 5.18
N ASP A 399 12.25 38.81 4.63
CA ASP A 399 12.35 40.07 5.39
C ASP A 399 11.04 40.53 6.07
N ALA A 400 9.89 39.95 5.70
CA ALA A 400 8.54 40.37 6.13
C ALA A 400 7.74 39.24 6.83
N ARG A 401 8.33 38.06 6.96
CA ARG A 401 7.73 36.87 7.57
C ARG A 401 7.77 36.97 9.10
N ASP A 402 6.68 36.61 9.77
CA ASP A 402 6.65 36.58 11.24
C ASP A 402 7.44 35.40 11.83
N GLU A 403 7.82 35.52 13.09
CA GLU A 403 8.69 34.56 13.79
C GLU A 403 8.13 33.13 13.82
N ALA A 404 6.81 32.98 13.96
CA ALA A 404 6.15 31.67 14.01
C ALA A 404 6.10 31.00 12.62
N THR A 405 5.77 31.75 11.56
CA THR A 405 5.85 31.23 10.19
C THR A 405 7.30 30.96 9.78
N ALA A 406 8.27 31.78 10.21
CA ALA A 406 9.69 31.51 10.01
C ALA A 406 10.14 30.21 10.70
N LEU A 407 9.67 29.93 11.91
CA LEU A 407 9.95 28.71 12.66
C LEU A 407 9.36 27.46 11.97
N ILE A 408 8.13 27.55 11.46
CA ILE A 408 7.49 26.48 10.67
C ILE A 408 8.37 26.11 9.47
N TYR A 409 8.76 27.10 8.66
CA TYR A 409 9.65 26.89 7.53
C TYR A 409 11.02 26.31 7.95
N GLN A 410 11.64 26.84 9.01
CA GLN A 410 12.93 26.34 9.50
C GLN A 410 12.86 24.86 9.90
N TYR A 411 11.81 24.47 10.63
CA TYR A 411 11.68 23.11 11.15
C TYR A 411 11.25 22.13 10.05
N SER A 412 10.39 22.57 9.11
CA SER A 412 10.10 21.86 7.86
C SER A 412 11.38 21.51 7.09
N THR A 413 12.31 22.46 6.94
CA THR A 413 13.55 22.26 6.17
C THR A 413 14.62 21.47 6.93
N LEU A 414 14.72 21.61 8.26
CA LEU A 414 15.66 20.82 9.07
C LEU A 414 15.25 19.33 9.17
N LEU A 415 13.97 19.05 9.42
CA LEU A 415 13.48 17.68 9.65
C LEU A 415 13.30 16.88 8.36
N ASN A 416 13.15 17.56 7.20
CA ASN A 416 13.11 16.92 5.87
C ASN A 416 14.47 16.92 5.14
N ASN A 417 15.58 17.18 5.82
CA ASN A 417 16.89 17.17 5.19
C ASN A 417 17.31 15.75 4.77
N GLU A 418 17.79 15.59 3.52
CA GLU A 418 18.24 14.31 2.96
C GLU A 418 19.30 13.60 3.81
N ARG A 419 20.27 14.32 4.40
CA ARG A 419 21.31 13.73 5.27
C ARG A 419 20.70 13.27 6.58
N PHE A 420 19.86 14.09 7.21
CA PHE A 420 19.17 13.75 8.45
C PHE A 420 18.35 12.47 8.28
N LEU A 421 17.39 12.45 7.35
CA LEU A 421 16.49 11.32 7.09
C LEU A 421 17.25 10.03 6.75
N LYS A 422 18.28 10.14 5.90
CA LYS A 422 19.14 9.01 5.52
C LYS A 422 19.89 8.40 6.71
N ASN A 423 20.34 9.22 7.66
CA ASN A 423 21.13 8.77 8.80
C ASN A 423 20.25 8.41 10.00
N SER A 424 19.01 8.91 10.07
CA SER A 424 18.04 8.66 11.15
C SER A 424 17.11 7.47 10.93
N LYS A 425 17.15 6.86 9.75
CA LYS A 425 16.27 5.75 9.36
C LYS A 425 16.19 4.59 10.34
N ASP A 426 17.33 4.04 10.75
CA ASP A 426 17.36 2.89 11.66
C ASP A 426 17.35 3.33 13.16
N VAL A 427 17.04 4.60 13.44
CA VAL A 427 17.04 5.17 14.79
C VAL A 427 15.63 5.07 15.38
N LEU A 428 15.39 3.98 16.13
CA LEU A 428 14.16 3.80 16.89
C LEU A 428 13.94 4.95 17.88
N LEU A 429 12.77 5.60 17.80
CA LEU A 429 12.15 6.35 18.91
C LEU A 429 11.50 5.40 19.91
N TYR A 430 10.87 4.33 19.42
CA TYR A 430 10.12 3.36 20.22
C TYR A 430 10.18 1.95 19.61
N GLU A 431 10.19 0.95 20.49
CA GLU A 431 10.07 -0.48 20.21
C GLU A 431 8.93 -1.02 21.10
N GLY A 432 7.82 -1.43 20.49
CA GLY A 432 6.54 -1.61 21.19
C GLY A 432 6.09 -3.03 21.46
N ALA A 433 4.80 -3.13 21.81
CA ALA A 433 4.09 -4.39 21.94
C ALA A 433 4.04 -5.14 20.61
N GLU A 434 3.77 -6.45 20.70
CA GLU A 434 3.76 -7.36 19.56
C GLU A 434 2.31 -7.54 19.05
N GLU A 435 1.99 -6.92 17.93
CA GLU A 435 0.71 -7.05 17.20
C GLU A 435 0.94 -7.99 16.00
N ASP A 436 0.07 -8.99 15.83
CA ASP A 436 0.17 -10.04 14.79
C ASP A 436 1.56 -10.69 14.62
N GLY A 437 2.30 -10.85 15.72
CA GLY A 437 3.66 -11.42 15.72
C GLY A 437 4.75 -10.48 15.19
N LYS A 438 4.52 -9.16 15.24
CA LYS A 438 5.50 -8.11 14.92
C LYS A 438 5.47 -7.02 15.98
N LYS A 439 6.64 -6.51 16.36
CA LYS A 439 6.70 -5.32 17.23
C LYS A 439 6.28 -4.07 16.46
N VAL A 440 5.48 -3.22 17.10
CA VAL A 440 5.21 -1.88 16.59
C VAL A 440 6.43 -1.00 16.87
N GLU A 441 7.20 -0.70 15.83
CA GLU A 441 8.39 0.15 15.89
C GLU A 441 8.09 1.54 15.30
N LEU A 442 8.62 2.60 15.93
CA LEU A 442 8.59 3.96 15.39
C LEU A 442 10.02 4.48 15.27
N THR A 443 10.43 4.86 14.07
CA THR A 443 11.76 5.42 13.78
C THR A 443 11.73 6.95 13.67
N VAL A 444 12.90 7.58 13.79
CA VAL A 444 13.05 9.04 13.66
C VAL A 444 12.68 9.52 12.26
N ASP A 445 13.02 8.80 11.19
CA ASP A 445 12.66 9.20 9.82
C ASP A 445 11.15 9.16 9.57
N ALA A 446 10.47 8.09 9.98
CA ALA A 446 9.02 7.94 9.87
C ALA A 446 8.26 9.04 10.63
N MET A 447 8.74 9.42 11.81
CA MET A 447 8.20 10.56 12.57
C MET A 447 8.49 11.89 11.88
N ALA A 448 9.69 12.06 11.30
CA ALA A 448 10.08 13.28 10.60
C ALA A 448 9.26 13.52 9.33
N THR A 449 8.88 12.47 8.60
CA THR A 449 8.03 12.57 7.39
C THR A 449 6.60 13.06 7.64
N ILE A 450 6.16 13.16 8.90
CA ILE A 450 4.88 13.78 9.28
C ILE A 450 4.98 15.32 9.21
N VAL A 451 6.16 15.89 9.45
CA VAL A 451 6.42 17.33 9.32
C VAL A 451 6.47 17.68 7.83
N LEU A 452 5.57 18.53 7.36
CA LEU A 452 5.50 18.87 5.93
C LEU A 452 6.82 19.48 5.44
N PRO A 453 7.38 19.03 4.29
CA PRO A 453 8.49 19.70 3.63
C PRO A 453 8.18 21.16 3.31
N GLU A 454 9.21 22.01 3.24
CA GLU A 454 9.07 23.42 2.85
C GLU A 454 8.35 23.59 1.50
N GLY A 455 8.63 22.71 0.52
CA GLY A 455 7.95 22.72 -0.77
C GLY A 455 6.44 22.52 -0.64
N THR A 456 6.02 21.63 0.25
CA THR A 456 4.61 21.34 0.56
C THR A 456 3.93 22.52 1.26
N VAL A 457 4.59 23.15 2.24
CA VAL A 457 4.10 24.38 2.89
C VAL A 457 3.92 25.52 1.87
N ARG A 458 4.81 25.64 0.88
CA ARG A 458 4.67 26.60 -0.24
C ARG A 458 3.52 26.23 -1.19
N GLN A 459 3.19 24.95 -1.34
CA GLN A 459 2.03 24.50 -2.14
C GLN A 459 0.70 24.81 -1.45
N ILE A 460 0.61 24.80 -0.11
CA ILE A 460 -0.59 25.26 0.62
C ILE A 460 -0.89 26.72 0.26
N ALA A 461 0.13 27.59 0.26
CA ALA A 461 -0.01 28.97 -0.19
C ALA A 461 -0.50 29.07 -1.65
N GLN A 462 -0.01 28.20 -2.55
CA GLN A 462 -0.46 28.14 -3.94
C GLN A 462 -1.89 27.59 -4.11
N VAL A 463 -2.42 26.82 -3.16
CA VAL A 463 -3.84 26.42 -3.17
C VAL A 463 -4.71 27.58 -2.69
N LEU A 464 -4.34 28.26 -1.60
CA LEU A 464 -5.04 29.47 -1.15
C LEU A 464 -5.06 30.57 -2.24
N ASP A 465 -3.95 30.77 -2.95
CA ASP A 465 -3.84 31.67 -4.12
C ASP A 465 -4.89 31.36 -5.20
N LYS A 466 -5.05 30.07 -5.54
CA LYS A 466 -6.05 29.60 -6.52
C LYS A 466 -7.47 29.78 -5.98
N MET A 467 -7.73 29.46 -4.71
CA MET A 467 -9.04 29.65 -4.06
C MET A 467 -9.49 31.11 -4.11
N LEU A 468 -8.60 32.02 -3.71
CA LEU A 468 -8.84 33.47 -3.74
C LEU A 468 -9.04 33.96 -5.18
N THR A 469 -8.18 33.54 -6.11
CA THR A 469 -8.30 33.91 -7.54
C THR A 469 -9.59 33.38 -8.16
N MET A 470 -10.06 32.20 -7.77
CA MET A 470 -11.33 31.62 -8.23
C MET A 470 -12.53 32.45 -7.75
N GLU A 471 -12.57 32.83 -6.47
CA GLU A 471 -13.62 33.69 -5.92
C GLU A 471 -13.59 35.09 -6.55
N ASP A 472 -12.43 35.77 -6.55
CA ASP A 472 -12.25 37.10 -7.18
C ASP A 472 -12.60 37.11 -8.67
N THR A 473 -12.46 35.97 -9.35
CA THR A 473 -12.82 35.82 -10.77
C THR A 473 -14.31 35.57 -10.95
N LEU A 474 -14.93 34.65 -10.21
CA LEU A 474 -16.36 34.34 -10.40
C LEU A 474 -17.28 35.40 -9.78
N SER A 475 -16.84 36.14 -8.76
CA SER A 475 -17.62 37.23 -8.14
C SER A 475 -17.84 38.47 -9.04
N LYS A 476 -17.33 38.43 -10.28
CA LYS A 476 -17.76 39.33 -11.38
C LYS A 476 -19.18 39.00 -11.86
N VAL A 477 -19.60 37.73 -11.76
CA VAL A 477 -20.98 37.29 -12.01
C VAL A 477 -21.86 37.81 -10.87
N PRO A 478 -22.89 38.63 -11.13
CA PRO A 478 -23.75 39.17 -10.07
C PRO A 478 -24.52 38.06 -9.36
N ALA A 479 -24.85 38.23 -8.07
CA ALA A 479 -25.61 37.23 -7.32
C ALA A 479 -27.00 36.93 -7.92
N GLY A 480 -27.65 37.94 -8.53
CA GLY A 480 -28.90 37.79 -9.28
C GLY A 480 -28.67 37.50 -10.78
N TRP A 481 -27.89 36.49 -11.12
CA TRP A 481 -27.63 36.08 -12.50
C TRP A 481 -28.82 35.32 -13.13
N SER A 482 -28.75 35.13 -14.45
CA SER A 482 -29.64 34.23 -15.21
C SER A 482 -28.81 33.44 -16.22
N VAL A 483 -29.31 32.27 -16.64
CA VAL A 483 -28.60 31.36 -17.56
C VAL A 483 -28.17 32.07 -18.84
N ASP A 484 -29.08 32.81 -19.49
CA ASP A 484 -28.78 33.62 -20.68
C ASP A 484 -27.62 34.62 -20.46
N GLY A 485 -27.55 35.18 -19.25
CA GLY A 485 -26.56 36.19 -18.86
C GLY A 485 -25.16 35.64 -18.60
N LEU A 486 -25.02 34.33 -18.32
CA LEU A 486 -23.71 33.71 -18.06
C LEU A 486 -22.76 33.80 -19.27
N SER A 487 -23.32 33.86 -20.48
CA SER A 487 -22.58 34.06 -21.73
C SER A 487 -21.69 35.32 -21.74
N ALA A 488 -22.05 36.36 -20.98
CA ALA A 488 -21.25 37.58 -20.84
C ALA A 488 -19.97 37.40 -20.00
N TYR A 489 -19.88 36.31 -19.23
CA TYR A 489 -18.80 35.98 -18.30
C TYR A 489 -17.97 34.76 -18.72
N ALA A 490 -18.17 34.27 -19.94
CA ALA A 490 -17.51 33.10 -20.53
C ALA A 490 -16.03 32.96 -20.16
N ALA A 491 -15.22 33.99 -20.41
CA ALA A 491 -13.78 33.96 -20.16
C ALA A 491 -13.39 33.88 -18.67
N ASP A 492 -14.22 34.43 -17.78
CA ASP A 492 -14.02 34.31 -16.33
C ASP A 492 -14.40 32.90 -15.85
N ILE A 493 -15.50 32.33 -16.37
CA ILE A 493 -15.96 30.97 -16.06
C ILE A 493 -14.98 29.90 -16.59
N ASP A 494 -14.43 30.09 -17.80
CA ASP A 494 -13.35 29.26 -18.35
C ASP A 494 -12.07 29.37 -17.49
N THR A 495 -11.69 30.58 -17.05
CA THR A 495 -10.53 30.79 -16.17
C THR A 495 -10.69 30.08 -14.82
N VAL A 496 -11.89 30.11 -14.23
CA VAL A 496 -12.20 29.41 -12.98
C VAL A 496 -12.16 27.89 -13.15
N TYR A 497 -12.76 27.35 -14.22
CA TYR A 497 -12.68 25.92 -14.53
C TYR A 497 -11.21 25.46 -14.68
N ASP A 498 -10.41 26.25 -15.37
CA ASP A 498 -8.97 26.04 -15.54
C ASP A 498 -8.18 26.13 -14.22
N LEU A 499 -8.71 26.75 -13.16
CA LEU A 499 -8.09 26.80 -11.83
C LEU A 499 -8.45 25.57 -10.98
N LEU A 500 -9.67 25.02 -11.10
CA LEU A 500 -10.07 23.78 -10.41
C LEU A 500 -9.11 22.64 -10.73
N GLY A 501 -8.82 22.38 -12.01
CA GLY A 501 -7.85 21.36 -12.43
C GLY A 501 -6.40 21.62 -11.97
N LYS A 502 -6.06 22.86 -11.58
CA LYS A 502 -4.76 23.23 -10.99
C LYS A 502 -4.74 23.11 -9.46
N VAL A 503 -5.90 22.95 -8.82
CA VAL A 503 -6.03 22.52 -7.42
C VAL A 503 -5.97 21.00 -7.37
N ASP A 504 -6.75 20.31 -8.21
CA ASP A 504 -6.78 18.84 -8.37
C ASP A 504 -5.36 18.25 -8.56
N ALA A 505 -4.59 18.79 -9.51
CA ALA A 505 -3.21 18.38 -9.78
C ALA A 505 -2.15 18.91 -8.78
N SER A 506 -2.56 19.36 -7.59
CA SER A 506 -1.64 19.75 -6.50
C SER A 506 -1.18 18.54 -5.71
N ALA A 507 0.00 18.60 -5.09
CA ALA A 507 0.45 17.59 -4.11
C ALA A 507 -0.13 17.79 -2.70
N VAL A 508 -0.99 18.81 -2.53
CA VAL A 508 -1.81 19.08 -1.34
C VAL A 508 -3.27 19.32 -1.76
N SER A 509 -3.77 18.51 -2.69
CA SER A 509 -5.17 18.56 -3.12
C SER A 509 -6.07 17.99 -2.02
N ASP A 510 -7.12 18.73 -1.70
CA ASP A 510 -8.16 18.41 -0.72
C ASP A 510 -9.50 18.82 -1.34
N SER A 511 -10.50 17.94 -1.31
CA SER A 511 -11.82 18.19 -1.89
C SER A 511 -12.63 19.21 -1.08
N SER A 512 -12.31 19.44 0.21
CA SER A 512 -12.95 20.46 1.05
C SER A 512 -12.84 21.86 0.45
N VAL A 513 -11.74 22.12 -0.28
CA VAL A 513 -11.46 23.37 -0.99
C VAL A 513 -12.62 23.80 -1.88
N TYR A 514 -13.27 22.84 -2.55
CA TYR A 514 -14.38 23.12 -3.46
C TYR A 514 -15.67 23.49 -2.70
N GLU A 515 -15.89 22.96 -1.50
CA GLU A 515 -16.99 23.39 -0.62
C GLU A 515 -16.72 24.76 0.00
N LEU A 516 -15.49 25.03 0.44
CA LEU A 516 -15.12 26.33 1.00
C LEU A 516 -15.35 27.44 -0.04
N VAL A 517 -14.76 27.32 -1.23
CA VAL A 517 -14.92 28.31 -2.31
C VAL A 517 -16.39 28.45 -2.74
N ASN A 518 -17.17 27.36 -2.71
CA ASN A 518 -18.61 27.44 -2.99
C ASN A 518 -19.38 28.19 -1.89
N SER A 519 -19.03 28.00 -0.61
CA SER A 519 -19.70 28.64 0.54
C SER A 519 -19.33 30.11 0.75
N TRP A 520 -18.18 30.58 0.25
CA TRP A 520 -17.79 31.99 0.32
C TRP A 520 -18.70 32.92 -0.50
N ARG A 521 -19.37 32.40 -1.53
CA ARG A 521 -20.21 33.17 -2.43
C ARG A 521 -21.66 33.24 -1.95
N GLU A 522 -22.23 34.44 -1.94
CA GLU A 522 -23.63 34.68 -1.53
C GLU A 522 -24.60 33.89 -2.41
N GLY A 523 -25.24 32.87 -1.84
CA GLY A 523 -26.15 31.95 -2.52
C GLY A 523 -25.65 30.50 -2.61
N GLY A 524 -24.35 30.24 -2.39
CA GLY A 524 -23.78 28.88 -2.51
C GLY A 524 -23.82 28.33 -3.94
N ASP A 525 -23.79 29.22 -4.93
CA ASP A 525 -24.10 29.03 -6.35
C ASP A 525 -22.86 28.92 -7.25
N PHE A 526 -21.64 28.91 -6.67
CA PHE A 526 -20.38 28.92 -7.43
C PHE A 526 -20.32 27.80 -8.47
N PHE A 527 -20.52 26.54 -8.05
CA PHE A 527 -20.52 25.41 -8.99
C PHE A 527 -21.76 25.38 -9.88
N GLU A 528 -22.91 25.84 -9.38
CA GLU A 528 -24.15 25.94 -10.15
C GLU A 528 -23.97 26.84 -11.39
N ILE A 529 -23.25 27.97 -11.26
CA ILE A 529 -22.88 28.84 -12.38
C ILE A 529 -22.04 28.09 -13.44
N LEU A 530 -21.03 27.33 -13.02
CA LEU A 530 -20.19 26.55 -13.94
C LEU A 530 -21.02 25.49 -14.67
N TYR A 531 -21.83 24.72 -13.95
CA TYR A 531 -22.70 23.70 -14.53
C TYR A 531 -23.71 24.30 -15.52
N ARG A 532 -24.43 25.37 -15.15
CA ARG A 532 -25.41 26.03 -16.04
C ARG A 532 -24.78 26.58 -17.30
N TYR A 533 -23.59 27.17 -17.20
CA TYR A 533 -22.87 27.69 -18.36
C TYR A 533 -22.48 26.57 -19.33
N TYR A 534 -21.80 25.52 -18.86
CA TYR A 534 -21.36 24.44 -19.75
C TYR A 534 -22.52 23.55 -20.23
N TYR A 535 -23.52 23.25 -19.39
CA TYR A 535 -24.71 22.51 -19.83
C TYR A 535 -25.48 23.27 -20.91
N GLY A 536 -25.59 24.59 -20.82
CA GLY A 536 -26.15 25.43 -21.89
C GLY A 536 -25.37 25.35 -23.21
N LEU A 537 -24.05 25.16 -23.16
CA LEU A 537 -23.21 24.97 -24.34
C LEU A 537 -23.29 23.55 -24.94
N CYS A 538 -23.76 22.54 -24.20
CA CYS A 538 -24.01 21.20 -24.75
C CYS A 538 -25.07 21.19 -25.86
N ALA A 539 -25.95 22.21 -25.90
CA ALA A 539 -26.96 22.40 -26.95
C ALA A 539 -26.45 23.19 -28.18
N SER A 540 -25.13 23.44 -28.30
CA SER A 540 -24.53 24.17 -29.41
C SER A 540 -24.64 23.43 -30.75
N GLU A 541 -24.93 24.15 -31.83
CA GLU A 541 -24.85 23.63 -33.22
C GLU A 541 -23.41 23.26 -33.62
N ASP A 542 -22.39 23.83 -32.96
CA ASP A 542 -21.00 23.41 -33.12
C ASP A 542 -20.73 22.17 -32.25
N ALA A 543 -20.64 21.01 -32.91
CA ALA A 543 -20.40 19.72 -32.26
C ALA A 543 -19.07 19.64 -31.50
N ALA A 544 -18.06 20.45 -31.84
CA ALA A 544 -16.81 20.50 -31.07
C ALA A 544 -17.00 21.29 -29.76
N VAL A 545 -17.77 22.38 -29.80
CA VAL A 545 -18.16 23.15 -28.59
C VAL A 545 -19.06 22.30 -27.70
N ALA A 546 -20.11 21.69 -28.24
CA ALA A 546 -21.04 20.84 -27.49
C ALA A 546 -20.32 19.66 -26.83
N LYS A 547 -19.42 18.99 -27.56
CA LYS A 547 -18.59 17.93 -26.99
C LYS A 547 -17.68 18.44 -25.86
N ALA A 548 -16.92 19.51 -26.08
CA ALA A 548 -16.00 20.04 -25.07
C ALA A 548 -16.76 20.51 -23.81
N ALA A 549 -17.96 21.07 -23.99
CA ALA A 549 -18.84 21.45 -22.89
C ALA A 549 -19.31 20.22 -22.08
N SER A 550 -19.71 19.13 -22.75
CA SER A 550 -20.05 17.86 -22.07
C SER A 550 -18.85 17.25 -21.33
N GLU A 551 -17.65 17.26 -21.91
CA GLU A 551 -16.42 16.83 -21.24
C GLU A 551 -16.14 17.67 -19.97
N LYS A 552 -16.42 18.98 -20.00
CA LYS A 552 -16.34 19.87 -18.82
C LYS A 552 -17.44 19.60 -17.78
N VAL A 553 -18.70 19.41 -18.19
CA VAL A 553 -19.82 19.06 -17.29
C VAL A 553 -19.52 17.76 -16.54
N ASN A 554 -18.98 16.75 -17.23
CA ASN A 554 -18.57 15.50 -16.62
C ASN A 554 -17.40 15.72 -15.65
N LYS A 555 -16.32 16.40 -16.05
CA LYS A 555 -15.16 16.61 -15.15
C LYS A 555 -15.47 17.51 -13.94
N LEU A 556 -16.53 18.33 -13.96
CA LEU A 556 -16.99 19.04 -12.77
C LEU A 556 -17.43 18.10 -11.63
N THR A 557 -17.91 16.89 -11.94
CA THR A 557 -18.39 15.94 -10.90
C THR A 557 -17.26 15.44 -10.00
N ASP A 558 -16.02 15.45 -10.49
CA ASP A 558 -14.82 15.12 -9.72
C ASP A 558 -14.48 16.18 -8.66
N TYR A 559 -14.96 17.41 -8.83
CA TYR A 559 -14.68 18.53 -7.91
C TYR A 559 -15.83 18.75 -6.92
N ARG A 560 -17.05 18.95 -7.45
CA ARG A 560 -18.25 19.16 -6.63
C ARG A 560 -19.50 18.99 -7.49
N LEU A 561 -20.49 18.25 -6.98
CA LEU A 561 -21.82 18.16 -7.59
C LEU A 561 -22.66 19.43 -7.36
N PRO A 562 -23.70 19.68 -8.20
CA PRO A 562 -24.76 20.63 -7.87
C PRO A 562 -25.45 20.21 -6.56
N THR A 563 -25.88 21.18 -5.75
CA THR A 563 -26.35 20.91 -4.38
C THR A 563 -27.47 19.85 -4.29
N PRO A 564 -28.53 19.87 -5.13
CA PRO A 564 -29.58 18.82 -5.07
C PRO A 564 -29.05 17.40 -5.34
N LEU A 565 -28.04 17.25 -6.21
CA LEU A 565 -27.41 15.96 -6.51
C LEU A 565 -26.44 15.54 -5.41
N LYS A 566 -25.76 16.49 -4.78
CA LYS A 566 -24.95 16.23 -3.58
C LYS A 566 -25.80 15.74 -2.42
N GLU A 567 -26.95 16.37 -2.17
CA GLU A 567 -27.85 16.03 -1.05
C GLU A 567 -28.37 14.59 -1.13
N ILE A 568 -28.60 14.05 -2.33
CA ILE A 568 -29.04 12.65 -2.52
C ILE A 568 -27.89 11.64 -2.65
N SER A 569 -26.63 12.09 -2.75
CA SER A 569 -25.49 11.23 -3.15
C SER A 569 -25.22 10.05 -2.21
N LEU A 570 -25.40 10.26 -0.91
CA LEU A 570 -24.99 9.35 0.16
C LEU A 570 -25.70 7.97 0.09
N PRO A 571 -27.04 7.89 -0.07
CA PRO A 571 -27.75 6.64 -0.34
C PRO A 571 -27.20 5.77 -1.48
N TYR A 572 -26.86 6.34 -2.64
CA TYR A 572 -26.36 5.53 -3.77
C TYR A 572 -24.97 4.97 -3.46
N VAL A 573 -24.08 5.76 -2.85
CA VAL A 573 -22.71 5.35 -2.53
C VAL A 573 -22.72 4.22 -1.49
N TYR A 574 -23.39 4.40 -0.35
CA TYR A 574 -23.41 3.35 0.67
C TYR A 574 -24.27 2.15 0.28
N GLY A 575 -25.41 2.35 -0.37
CA GLY A 575 -26.28 1.27 -0.85
C GLY A 575 -25.56 0.36 -1.83
N HIS A 576 -24.90 0.91 -2.85
CA HIS A 576 -24.15 0.12 -3.82
C HIS A 576 -22.87 -0.51 -3.24
N THR A 577 -22.21 0.18 -2.30
CA THR A 577 -21.08 -0.41 -1.57
C THR A 577 -21.52 -1.63 -0.75
N LEU A 578 -22.66 -1.57 -0.08
CA LEU A 578 -23.23 -2.70 0.67
C LEU A 578 -23.66 -3.84 -0.26
N GLN A 579 -24.31 -3.54 -1.38
CA GLN A 579 -24.66 -4.54 -2.39
C GLN A 579 -23.41 -5.29 -2.90
N THR A 580 -22.36 -4.53 -3.25
CA THR A 580 -21.07 -5.09 -3.70
C THR A 580 -20.39 -5.91 -2.59
N ALA A 581 -20.52 -5.50 -1.33
CA ALA A 581 -20.02 -6.26 -0.18
C ALA A 581 -20.79 -7.59 0.01
N MET A 582 -22.12 -7.58 -0.08
CA MET A 582 -22.95 -8.80 0.00
C MET A 582 -22.62 -9.78 -1.14
N GLN A 583 -22.53 -9.28 -2.37
CA GLN A 583 -22.06 -10.05 -3.55
C GLN A 583 -20.68 -10.68 -3.30
N SER A 584 -19.70 -9.88 -2.83
CA SER A 584 -18.33 -10.35 -2.60
C SER A 584 -18.22 -11.34 -1.45
N ILE A 585 -19.02 -11.20 -0.39
CA ILE A 585 -19.05 -12.14 0.73
C ILE A 585 -19.65 -13.45 0.27
N ALA A 586 -20.83 -13.45 -0.35
CA ALA A 586 -21.49 -14.67 -0.84
C ALA A 586 -20.60 -15.42 -1.85
N GLY A 587 -20.02 -14.70 -2.82
CA GLY A 587 -19.07 -15.25 -3.80
C GLY A 587 -17.75 -15.78 -3.22
N SER A 588 -17.48 -15.53 -1.93
CA SER A 588 -16.31 -16.08 -1.21
C SER A 588 -16.62 -17.32 -0.36
N LEU A 589 -17.90 -17.65 -0.13
CA LEU A 589 -18.31 -18.77 0.72
C LEU A 589 -18.17 -20.10 -0.04
N THR A 590 -17.20 -20.92 0.35
CA THR A 590 -16.90 -22.21 -0.30
C THR A 590 -17.64 -23.41 0.30
N GLY A 591 -18.55 -23.20 1.25
CA GLY A 591 -19.36 -24.27 1.85
C GLY A 591 -18.64 -25.13 2.89
N GLU A 592 -17.55 -24.65 3.50
CA GLU A 592 -16.95 -25.23 4.70
C GLU A 592 -17.13 -24.24 5.88
N GLU A 593 -17.75 -24.71 6.97
CA GLU A 593 -18.01 -24.00 8.22
C GLU A 593 -16.66 -23.71 8.95
N ASP A 594 -16.47 -22.66 9.78
CA ASP A 594 -17.17 -22.39 11.04
C ASP A 594 -17.45 -20.90 11.32
N ALA A 595 -17.17 -19.98 10.38
CA ALA A 595 -17.17 -18.53 10.64
C ALA A 595 -18.36 -17.79 9.99
N VAL A 596 -19.27 -17.25 10.80
CA VAL A 596 -20.37 -16.40 10.32
C VAL A 596 -19.81 -15.06 9.80
N PRO A 597 -20.15 -14.60 8.59
CA PRO A 597 -19.66 -13.34 8.03
C PRO A 597 -20.04 -12.10 8.85
N SER A 598 -19.16 -11.09 8.84
CA SER A 598 -19.34 -9.83 9.59
C SER A 598 -20.48 -8.93 9.08
N LEU A 599 -20.89 -9.10 7.82
CA LEU A 599 -22.11 -8.52 7.27
C LEU A 599 -23.03 -9.66 6.86
N ILE A 600 -24.12 -9.85 7.61
CA ILE A 600 -25.14 -10.86 7.35
C ILE A 600 -26.55 -10.30 7.25
N GLU A 601 -26.84 -9.16 7.91
CA GLU A 601 -28.13 -8.47 7.76
C GLU A 601 -28.12 -7.46 6.61
N SER A 602 -29.22 -7.40 5.84
CA SER A 602 -29.41 -6.45 4.74
C SER A 602 -30.04 -5.11 5.18
N THR A 603 -30.40 -4.97 6.46
CA THR A 603 -31.14 -3.83 7.03
C THR A 603 -30.66 -2.47 6.50
N MET A 604 -29.35 -2.22 6.56
CA MET A 604 -28.75 -0.96 6.14
C MET A 604 -28.74 -0.77 4.60
N PHE A 605 -28.65 -1.86 3.82
CA PHE A 605 -28.81 -1.80 2.37
C PHE A 605 -30.24 -1.41 1.99
N LEU A 606 -31.25 -2.04 2.60
CA LEU A 606 -32.66 -1.76 2.31
C LEU A 606 -33.07 -0.34 2.75
N TYR A 607 -32.49 0.18 3.84
CA TYR A 607 -32.59 1.59 4.22
C TYR A 607 -32.04 2.53 3.13
N TYR A 608 -30.79 2.34 2.71
CA TYR A 608 -30.19 3.21 1.69
C TYR A 608 -30.85 3.06 0.31
N TYR A 609 -31.37 1.88 -0.04
CA TYR A 609 -32.20 1.71 -1.23
C TYR A 609 -33.46 2.58 -1.19
N ARG A 610 -34.21 2.59 -0.07
CA ARG A 610 -35.40 3.45 0.10
C ARG A 610 -35.04 4.93 -0.06
N GLN A 611 -33.97 5.38 0.60
CA GLN A 611 -33.49 6.77 0.49
C GLN A 611 -33.00 7.12 -0.93
N ALA A 612 -32.48 6.15 -1.69
CA ALA A 612 -32.07 6.31 -3.09
C ALA A 612 -33.27 6.38 -4.07
N VAL A 613 -34.38 5.68 -3.79
CA VAL A 613 -35.65 5.86 -4.51
C VAL A 613 -36.23 7.23 -4.22
N GLU A 614 -36.31 7.65 -2.96
CA GLU A 614 -36.73 9.01 -2.62
C GLU A 614 -35.83 10.08 -3.25
N GLY A 615 -34.52 9.83 -3.32
CA GLY A 615 -33.55 10.71 -3.98
C GLY A 615 -33.86 10.91 -5.47
N GLN A 616 -34.25 9.83 -6.16
CA GLN A 616 -34.68 9.90 -7.56
C GLN A 616 -35.96 10.73 -7.69
N GLU A 617 -36.97 10.47 -6.86
CA GLU A 617 -38.22 11.24 -6.86
C GLU A 617 -37.97 12.74 -6.62
N LYS A 618 -37.10 13.08 -5.66
CA LYS A 618 -36.69 14.45 -5.33
C LYS A 618 -36.06 15.17 -6.52
N ILE A 619 -35.20 14.50 -7.31
CA ILE A 619 -34.63 15.07 -8.54
C ILE A 619 -35.66 15.18 -9.67
N LEU A 620 -36.43 14.12 -9.95
CA LEU A 620 -37.45 14.15 -11.00
C LEU A 620 -38.50 15.24 -10.75
N ALA A 621 -38.88 15.47 -9.49
CA ALA A 621 -39.80 16.52 -9.07
C ALA A 621 -39.28 17.95 -9.31
N THR A 622 -37.98 18.16 -9.54
CA THR A 622 -37.45 19.49 -9.94
C THR A 622 -37.89 19.89 -11.36
N GLY A 623 -38.14 18.92 -12.24
CA GLY A 623 -38.35 19.14 -13.67
C GLY A 623 -37.14 19.74 -14.41
N ASP A 624 -35.96 19.76 -13.79
CA ASP A 624 -34.77 20.42 -14.33
C ASP A 624 -33.93 19.44 -15.16
N ALA A 625 -33.85 19.68 -16.46
CA ALA A 625 -33.12 18.81 -17.40
C ALA A 625 -31.65 18.62 -17.00
N MET A 626 -30.99 19.65 -16.44
CA MET A 626 -29.58 19.55 -16.03
C MET A 626 -29.39 18.58 -14.86
N TYR A 627 -30.29 18.62 -13.86
CA TYR A 627 -30.21 17.70 -12.72
C TYR A 627 -30.64 16.29 -13.11
N ILE A 628 -31.63 16.15 -14.00
CA ILE A 628 -32.11 14.86 -14.49
C ILE A 628 -31.03 14.16 -15.35
N ASP A 629 -30.36 14.88 -16.25
CA ASP A 629 -29.28 14.32 -17.07
C ASP A 629 -28.06 13.91 -16.21
N LEU A 630 -27.67 14.74 -15.24
CA LEU A 630 -26.59 14.41 -14.30
C LEU A 630 -26.97 13.24 -13.36
N TYR A 631 -28.23 13.15 -12.93
CA TYR A 631 -28.73 11.97 -12.21
C TYR A 631 -28.66 10.70 -13.07
N ASN A 632 -29.04 10.79 -14.34
CA ASN A 632 -28.97 9.68 -15.28
C ASN A 632 -27.52 9.22 -15.55
N LEU A 633 -26.57 10.17 -15.58
CA LEU A 633 -25.15 9.90 -15.71
C LEU A 633 -24.54 9.22 -14.47
N LEU A 634 -24.91 9.68 -13.27
CA LEU A 634 -24.23 9.32 -12.01
C LEU A 634 -24.92 8.22 -11.20
N TYR A 635 -26.25 8.20 -11.17
CA TYR A 635 -27.02 7.46 -10.17
C TYR A 635 -28.07 6.51 -10.74
N ALA A 636 -28.62 6.74 -11.93
CA ALA A 636 -29.66 5.87 -12.49
C ALA A 636 -29.17 4.43 -12.72
N SER A 637 -27.93 4.24 -13.17
CA SER A 637 -27.29 2.92 -13.31
C SER A 637 -27.08 2.23 -11.96
N ILE A 638 -26.65 3.00 -10.95
CA ILE A 638 -26.46 2.51 -9.57
C ILE A 638 -27.80 2.08 -8.96
N LEU A 639 -28.84 2.92 -9.07
CA LEU A 639 -30.18 2.57 -8.57
C LEU A 639 -30.74 1.36 -9.31
N THR A 640 -30.54 1.25 -10.63
CA THR A 640 -30.94 0.06 -11.40
C THR A 640 -30.24 -1.20 -10.87
N SER A 641 -28.92 -1.13 -10.63
CA SER A 641 -28.15 -2.21 -10.01
C SER A 641 -28.69 -2.58 -8.63
N MET A 642 -28.95 -1.59 -7.75
CA MET A 642 -29.55 -1.81 -6.43
C MET A 642 -31.00 -2.31 -6.47
N THR A 643 -31.72 -2.10 -7.57
CA THR A 643 -33.11 -2.52 -7.75
C THR A 643 -33.19 -3.98 -8.21
N THR A 644 -32.52 -4.32 -9.32
CA THR A 644 -32.69 -5.60 -10.05
C THR A 644 -31.43 -6.47 -10.17
N GLY A 645 -30.25 -5.97 -9.78
CA GLY A 645 -29.01 -6.73 -9.82
C GLY A 645 -28.79 -7.59 -8.57
N ASP A 646 -27.77 -8.43 -8.60
CA ASP A 646 -27.44 -9.43 -7.57
C ASP A 646 -27.39 -8.82 -6.16
N TYR A 647 -28.05 -9.47 -5.19
CA TYR A 647 -28.28 -9.01 -3.82
C TYR A 647 -28.97 -7.63 -3.72
N GLY A 648 -29.69 -7.24 -4.78
CA GLY A 648 -30.52 -6.04 -4.84
C GLY A 648 -31.92 -6.23 -4.25
N TYR A 649 -32.70 -5.14 -4.23
CA TYR A 649 -34.00 -5.06 -3.57
C TYR A 649 -34.96 -6.20 -3.97
N TYR A 650 -35.10 -6.46 -5.28
CA TYR A 650 -36.01 -7.50 -5.79
C TYR A 650 -35.52 -8.93 -5.62
N GLU A 651 -34.21 -9.17 -5.46
CA GLU A 651 -33.72 -10.52 -5.16
C GLU A 651 -33.89 -10.84 -3.67
N LEU A 652 -33.51 -9.90 -2.79
CA LEU A 652 -33.63 -10.07 -1.34
C LEU A 652 -35.08 -10.26 -0.88
N ASN A 653 -35.99 -9.38 -1.33
CA ASN A 653 -37.41 -9.41 -0.96
C ASN A 653 -38.24 -10.33 -1.87
N GLY A 654 -37.68 -10.79 -2.99
CA GLY A 654 -38.35 -11.60 -3.99
C GLY A 654 -39.69 -11.01 -4.44
N THR A 655 -40.64 -11.93 -4.63
CA THR A 655 -42.06 -11.70 -4.93
C THR A 655 -42.79 -10.88 -3.88
N SER A 656 -42.31 -10.88 -2.63
CA SER A 656 -42.95 -10.19 -1.49
C SER A 656 -42.77 -8.67 -1.51
N SER A 657 -41.84 -8.17 -2.32
CA SER A 657 -41.64 -6.74 -2.60
C SER A 657 -42.90 -6.00 -3.08
N TYR A 658 -43.87 -6.71 -3.66
CA TYR A 658 -45.15 -6.16 -4.15
C TYR A 658 -46.30 -6.28 -3.14
N ASP A 659 -46.13 -7.02 -2.03
CA ASP A 659 -47.17 -7.20 -1.03
C ASP A 659 -47.15 -6.07 0.02
N SER A 660 -48.21 -5.26 0.02
CA SER A 660 -48.38 -4.16 0.98
C SER A 660 -48.55 -4.60 2.44
N VAL A 661 -48.71 -5.89 2.76
CA VAL A 661 -48.70 -6.38 4.14
C VAL A 661 -47.27 -6.69 4.58
N TYR A 662 -46.51 -7.41 3.76
CA TYR A 662 -45.08 -7.64 3.92
C TYR A 662 -44.27 -6.34 4.04
N THR A 663 -44.42 -5.41 3.10
CA THR A 663 -43.60 -4.17 3.09
C THR A 663 -43.83 -3.29 4.31
N LYS A 664 -45.03 -3.30 4.91
CA LYS A 664 -45.32 -2.59 6.17
C LYS A 664 -44.56 -3.14 7.38
N VAL A 665 -44.13 -4.40 7.36
CA VAL A 665 -43.25 -4.94 8.41
C VAL A 665 -41.84 -4.37 8.26
N TRP A 666 -41.34 -4.25 7.03
CA TRP A 666 -40.12 -3.51 6.73
C TRP A 666 -40.23 -2.03 7.09
N ASP A 667 -41.33 -1.36 6.78
CA ASP A 667 -41.55 0.06 7.15
C ASP A 667 -41.51 0.25 8.68
N ALA A 668 -42.20 -0.62 9.42
CA ALA A 668 -42.21 -0.59 10.89
C ALA A 668 -40.86 -0.92 11.51
N TYR A 669 -40.05 -1.77 10.87
CA TYR A 669 -38.70 -2.10 11.33
C TYR A 669 -37.69 -1.00 11.03
N ILE A 670 -37.63 -0.51 9.78
CA ILE A 670 -36.69 0.55 9.39
C ILE A 670 -36.95 1.82 10.21
N ALA A 671 -38.20 2.21 10.46
CA ALA A 671 -38.54 3.36 11.31
C ALA A 671 -38.23 3.18 12.81
N VAL A 672 -37.92 1.96 13.27
CA VAL A 672 -37.38 1.68 14.62
C VAL A 672 -35.86 1.69 14.60
N TRP A 673 -35.25 1.08 13.58
CA TRP A 673 -33.81 1.00 13.38
C TRP A 673 -33.20 2.40 13.17
N GLU A 674 -33.74 3.19 12.25
CA GLU A 674 -33.33 4.56 11.92
C GLU A 674 -33.22 5.43 13.19
N LYS A 675 -34.29 5.50 13.98
CA LYS A 675 -34.31 6.22 15.27
C LYS A 675 -33.32 5.69 16.31
N ALA A 676 -33.03 4.39 16.30
CA ALA A 676 -32.11 3.77 17.26
C ALA A 676 -30.64 3.96 16.89
N GLU A 677 -30.32 4.14 15.60
CA GLU A 677 -28.98 4.53 15.15
C GLU A 677 -28.79 6.07 15.19
N GLU A 678 -29.86 6.87 15.02
CA GLU A 678 -29.83 8.34 15.25
C GLU A 678 -29.65 8.72 16.73
N ASP A 679 -30.40 8.09 17.64
CA ASP A 679 -30.32 8.32 19.09
C ASP A 679 -30.22 6.97 19.83
N PRO A 680 -29.01 6.55 20.27
CA PRO A 680 -28.83 5.34 21.06
C PRO A 680 -29.59 5.31 22.40
N SER A 681 -30.13 6.44 22.89
CA SER A 681 -31.01 6.47 24.07
C SER A 681 -32.48 6.17 23.75
N TYR A 682 -32.88 6.19 22.47
CA TYR A 682 -34.23 5.84 22.02
C TYR A 682 -34.66 4.45 22.52
N VAL A 683 -33.72 3.49 22.60
CA VAL A 683 -34.02 2.11 23.05
C VAL A 683 -34.49 2.00 24.50
N GLU A 684 -34.25 3.02 25.35
CA GLU A 684 -34.77 3.09 26.73
C GLU A 684 -36.20 3.67 26.80
N THR A 685 -36.75 4.15 25.69
CA THR A 685 -38.05 4.86 25.67
C THR A 685 -39.27 3.93 25.61
N GLU A 686 -40.41 4.44 26.10
CA GLU A 686 -41.71 3.78 25.92
C GLU A 686 -42.16 3.76 24.44
N GLU A 687 -41.69 4.71 23.62
CA GLU A 687 -41.98 4.77 22.18
C GLU A 687 -41.28 3.64 21.41
N PHE A 688 -39.98 3.42 21.63
CA PHE A 688 -39.25 2.26 21.08
C PHE A 688 -39.96 0.97 21.45
N GLY A 689 -40.30 0.79 22.73
CA GLY A 689 -41.00 -0.40 23.19
C GLY A 689 -42.40 -0.58 22.60
N THR A 690 -43.13 0.51 22.34
CA THR A 690 -44.43 0.45 21.66
C THR A 690 -44.26 0.07 20.18
N SER A 691 -43.26 0.64 19.51
CA SER A 691 -42.96 0.43 18.10
C SER A 691 -42.46 -1.00 17.82
N VAL A 692 -41.51 -1.51 18.61
CA VAL A 692 -41.04 -2.91 18.55
C VAL A 692 -42.20 -3.89 18.77
N ALA A 693 -43.10 -3.61 19.72
CA ALA A 693 -44.26 -4.45 19.98
C ALA A 693 -45.35 -4.36 18.90
N ALA A 694 -45.33 -3.33 18.04
CA ALA A 694 -46.19 -3.23 16.85
C ALA A 694 -45.55 -3.96 15.66
N MET A 695 -44.27 -3.68 15.38
CA MET A 695 -43.43 -4.35 14.39
C MET A 695 -43.48 -5.88 14.52
N PHE A 696 -43.23 -6.40 15.73
CA PHE A 696 -43.25 -7.85 15.97
C PHE A 696 -44.65 -8.46 15.83
N ARG A 697 -45.72 -7.72 16.16
CA ARG A 697 -47.10 -8.19 15.91
C ARG A 697 -47.40 -8.26 14.42
N ALA A 698 -47.00 -7.26 13.64
CA ALA A 698 -47.17 -7.28 12.19
C ALA A 698 -46.40 -8.45 11.55
N PHE A 699 -45.15 -8.69 11.97
CA PHE A 699 -44.37 -9.85 11.55
C PHE A 699 -45.02 -11.20 11.94
N VAL A 700 -45.55 -11.31 13.16
CA VAL A 700 -46.28 -12.51 13.62
C VAL A 700 -47.62 -12.67 12.88
N GLU A 701 -48.24 -11.60 12.40
CA GLU A 701 -49.50 -11.65 11.63
C GLU A 701 -49.31 -12.10 10.17
N LEU A 702 -48.10 -11.98 9.61
CA LEU A 702 -47.71 -12.55 8.31
C LEU A 702 -47.94 -14.08 8.24
N ARG A 703 -48.13 -14.60 7.02
CA ARG A 703 -48.22 -16.03 6.71
C ARG A 703 -46.82 -16.66 6.64
N PRO A 704 -46.66 -18.00 6.78
CA PRO A 704 -45.35 -18.64 6.89
C PRO A 704 -44.36 -18.30 5.76
N ASN A 705 -44.81 -18.27 4.50
CA ASN A 705 -43.97 -17.88 3.36
C ASN A 705 -43.57 -16.39 3.39
N GLN A 706 -44.46 -15.49 3.81
CA GLN A 706 -44.15 -14.07 4.02
C GLN A 706 -43.15 -13.89 5.17
N GLN A 707 -43.25 -14.70 6.23
CA GLN A 707 -42.28 -14.73 7.33
C GLN A 707 -40.91 -15.23 6.85
N TYR A 708 -40.88 -16.35 6.11
CA TYR A 708 -39.65 -16.88 5.51
C TYR A 708 -38.98 -15.88 4.57
N ASN A 709 -39.73 -15.27 3.65
CA ASN A 709 -39.22 -14.24 2.74
C ASN A 709 -38.76 -12.98 3.49
N PHE A 710 -39.26 -12.70 4.70
CA PHE A 710 -38.77 -11.61 5.52
C PHE A 710 -37.45 -12.00 6.20
N LEU A 711 -37.31 -13.24 6.68
CA LEU A 711 -36.07 -13.75 7.28
C LEU A 711 -34.93 -13.91 6.26
N LYS A 712 -35.23 -14.39 5.04
CA LYS A 712 -34.30 -14.39 3.90
C LYS A 712 -33.90 -12.97 3.50
N ALA A 713 -34.86 -12.06 3.35
CA ALA A 713 -34.54 -10.68 3.00
C ALA A 713 -33.67 -10.03 4.08
N LEU A 714 -34.02 -10.24 5.36
CA LEU A 714 -33.30 -9.71 6.52
C LEU A 714 -31.88 -10.26 6.62
N ASN A 715 -31.68 -11.57 6.47
CA ASN A 715 -30.37 -12.22 6.55
C ASN A 715 -30.04 -12.84 5.18
N TYR A 716 -29.30 -12.13 4.33
CA TYR A 716 -29.26 -12.42 2.88
C TYR A 716 -28.61 -13.78 2.50
N LEU A 717 -27.91 -14.43 3.43
CA LEU A 717 -27.27 -15.75 3.24
C LEU A 717 -28.14 -16.93 3.70
N TYR A 718 -29.34 -16.66 4.24
CA TYR A 718 -30.15 -17.62 5.00
C TYR A 718 -30.72 -18.78 4.18
N SER A 719 -31.13 -18.53 2.94
CA SER A 719 -31.69 -19.59 2.08
C SER A 719 -30.62 -20.46 1.42
N ASP A 720 -29.47 -19.87 1.10
CA ASP A 720 -28.51 -20.47 0.16
C ASP A 720 -27.34 -21.16 0.89
N TYR A 721 -27.02 -20.68 2.10
CA TYR A 721 -25.97 -21.21 2.97
C TYR A 721 -26.48 -21.64 4.35
N HIS A 722 -27.76 -21.41 4.67
CA HIS A 722 -28.32 -21.55 6.02
C HIS A 722 -27.53 -20.74 7.08
N MET A 723 -27.12 -19.54 6.69
CA MET A 723 -26.39 -18.59 7.54
C MET A 723 -27.24 -17.32 7.78
N PRO A 724 -27.52 -16.92 9.03
CA PRO A 724 -27.23 -17.66 10.25
C PRO A 724 -28.12 -18.92 10.33
N THR A 725 -27.70 -19.94 11.09
CA THR A 725 -28.53 -21.14 11.28
C THR A 725 -29.80 -20.86 12.10
N MET A 726 -29.86 -19.69 12.74
CA MET A 726 -30.94 -19.21 13.60
C MET A 726 -31.12 -17.70 13.36
N ALA A 727 -32.26 -17.26 12.81
CA ALA A 727 -32.49 -15.88 12.39
C ALA A 727 -33.21 -15.01 13.44
N LEU A 728 -34.06 -15.63 14.28
CA LEU A 728 -34.94 -14.95 15.24
C LEU A 728 -34.58 -15.16 16.71
N TYR A 729 -33.73 -16.14 17.04
CA TYR A 729 -33.46 -16.58 18.41
C TYR A 729 -31.95 -16.84 18.63
N PRO A 730 -31.47 -16.74 19.88
CA PRO A 730 -30.02 -16.74 20.14
C PRO A 730 -29.42 -18.15 20.14
N ASP A 731 -28.19 -18.26 19.61
CA ASP A 731 -27.31 -19.42 19.74
C ASP A 731 -26.14 -19.13 20.72
N ASP A 732 -25.07 -19.94 20.68
CA ASP A 732 -23.85 -19.73 21.47
C ASP A 732 -23.08 -18.43 21.11
N ASN A 733 -23.36 -17.82 19.95
CA ASN A 733 -22.75 -16.58 19.47
C ASN A 733 -23.64 -15.35 19.71
N GLY A 734 -24.96 -15.52 19.76
CA GLY A 734 -25.95 -14.50 20.13
C GLY A 734 -27.04 -14.31 19.09
N LEU A 735 -27.45 -13.06 18.86
CA LEU A 735 -28.49 -12.69 17.89
C LEU A 735 -27.86 -12.03 16.66
N TYR A 736 -28.21 -12.54 15.47
CA TYR A 736 -27.58 -12.19 14.21
C TYR A 736 -28.21 -10.97 13.48
N SER A 737 -29.30 -10.40 14.00
CA SER A 737 -29.98 -9.24 13.40
C SER A 737 -30.40 -8.21 14.45
N LYS A 738 -30.41 -6.92 14.08
CA LYS A 738 -30.95 -5.85 14.93
C LYS A 738 -32.44 -6.05 15.19
N PHE A 739 -33.19 -6.54 14.20
CA PHE A 739 -34.61 -6.95 14.32
C PHE A 739 -34.87 -7.88 15.52
N ALA A 740 -34.19 -9.03 15.56
CA ALA A 740 -34.34 -9.98 16.66
C ALA A 740 -33.82 -9.41 18.00
N THR A 741 -32.71 -8.65 17.95
CA THR A 741 -32.12 -7.99 19.13
C THR A 741 -33.09 -7.03 19.80
N TYR A 742 -33.79 -6.17 19.05
CA TYR A 742 -34.79 -5.25 19.60
C TYR A 742 -35.97 -5.99 20.22
N ILE A 743 -36.45 -7.06 19.57
CA ILE A 743 -37.54 -7.90 20.08
C ILE A 743 -37.15 -8.54 21.42
N TYR A 744 -35.98 -9.18 21.49
CA TYR A 744 -35.50 -9.82 22.72
C TYR A 744 -35.28 -8.82 23.86
N ALA A 745 -34.60 -7.69 23.59
CA ALA A 745 -34.38 -6.64 24.58
C ALA A 745 -35.69 -6.13 25.19
N TYR A 746 -36.71 -5.89 24.34
CA TYR A 746 -38.03 -5.46 24.80
C TYR A 746 -38.76 -6.53 25.62
N TYR A 747 -38.85 -7.76 25.13
CA TYR A 747 -39.64 -8.79 25.82
C TYR A 747 -38.96 -9.33 27.09
N MET A 748 -37.62 -9.39 27.15
CA MET A 748 -36.89 -9.66 28.40
C MET A 748 -37.23 -8.62 29.48
N ASN A 749 -37.25 -7.33 29.11
CA ASN A 749 -37.66 -6.25 30.02
C ASN A 749 -39.11 -6.44 30.50
N LYS A 750 -40.07 -6.77 29.61
CA LYS A 750 -41.48 -6.99 29.99
C LYS A 750 -41.72 -8.27 30.81
N LEU A 751 -40.82 -9.24 30.73
CA LEU A 751 -40.82 -10.45 31.56
C LEU A 751 -40.02 -10.28 32.87
N GLY A 752 -39.30 -9.17 33.06
CA GLY A 752 -38.47 -8.90 34.24
C GLY A 752 -37.14 -9.69 34.27
N VAL A 753 -36.73 -10.27 33.15
CA VAL A 753 -35.61 -11.22 33.06
C VAL A 753 -34.28 -10.46 32.92
N GLN A 754 -33.32 -10.77 33.79
CA GLN A 754 -31.94 -10.30 33.65
C GLN A 754 -31.16 -11.22 32.71
N PRO A 755 -30.23 -10.71 31.87
CA PRO A 755 -29.51 -11.55 30.90
C PRO A 755 -28.70 -12.70 31.51
N ASP A 756 -28.10 -12.49 32.69
CA ASP A 756 -27.33 -13.48 33.44
C ASP A 756 -28.17 -14.56 34.13
N ALA A 757 -29.48 -14.32 34.29
CA ALA A 757 -30.45 -15.25 34.87
C ALA A 757 -31.46 -15.81 33.85
N ALA A 758 -31.24 -15.59 32.55
CA ALA A 758 -32.20 -15.93 31.50
C ALA A 758 -32.55 -17.43 31.46
N SER A 759 -31.58 -18.30 31.72
CA SER A 759 -31.73 -19.76 31.76
C SER A 759 -32.53 -20.30 32.96
N GLU A 760 -32.80 -19.48 33.98
CA GLU A 760 -33.66 -19.85 35.11
C GLU A 760 -35.15 -19.43 34.89
N SER A 761 -35.44 -18.64 33.85
CA SER A 761 -36.77 -18.08 33.62
C SER A 761 -37.64 -18.93 32.70
N THR A 762 -38.65 -19.61 33.28
CA THR A 762 -39.68 -20.35 32.51
C THR A 762 -40.41 -19.47 31.48
N GLY A 763 -40.53 -18.16 31.74
CA GLY A 763 -41.16 -17.22 30.81
C GLY A 763 -40.28 -16.87 29.61
N PHE A 764 -38.96 -16.86 29.78
CA PHE A 764 -37.98 -16.66 28.71
C PHE A 764 -37.79 -17.95 27.89
N ASP A 765 -37.70 -19.09 28.57
CA ASP A 765 -37.68 -20.44 27.98
C ASP A 765 -38.86 -20.66 27.02
N ILE A 766 -40.10 -20.43 27.48
CA ILE A 766 -41.30 -20.50 26.63
C ILE A 766 -41.30 -19.46 25.49
N PHE A 767 -40.73 -18.27 25.70
CA PHE A 767 -40.64 -17.26 24.65
C PHE A 767 -39.66 -17.67 23.55
N THR A 768 -38.48 -18.16 23.92
CA THR A 768 -37.47 -18.64 22.96
C THR A 768 -37.96 -19.87 22.21
N ASP A 769 -38.58 -20.85 22.88
CA ASP A 769 -39.21 -21.98 22.18
C ASP A 769 -40.26 -21.53 21.15
N LEU A 770 -41.02 -20.46 21.43
CA LEU A 770 -42.00 -19.90 20.51
C LEU A 770 -41.35 -19.17 19.33
N MET A 771 -40.16 -18.59 19.50
CA MET A 771 -39.39 -18.01 18.39
C MET A 771 -38.79 -19.12 17.51
N ILE A 772 -38.29 -20.21 18.11
CA ILE A 772 -37.87 -21.43 17.38
C ILE A 772 -39.06 -22.00 16.60
N ALA A 773 -40.23 -22.13 17.24
CA ALA A 773 -41.44 -22.63 16.58
C ALA A 773 -41.94 -21.71 15.46
N LEU A 774 -41.81 -20.39 15.60
CA LEU A 774 -42.11 -19.42 14.55
C LEU A 774 -41.22 -19.66 13.32
N GLU A 775 -39.90 -19.68 13.54
CA GLU A 775 -38.91 -19.85 12.48
C GLU A 775 -39.02 -21.23 11.80
N ALA A 776 -39.10 -22.31 12.57
CA ALA A 776 -39.29 -23.66 12.04
C ALA A 776 -40.58 -23.79 11.20
N TYR A 777 -41.68 -23.13 11.60
CA TYR A 777 -42.92 -23.15 10.83
C TYR A 777 -42.85 -22.31 9.55
N ALA A 778 -42.10 -21.20 9.56
CA ALA A 778 -41.80 -20.42 8.36
C ALA A 778 -40.94 -21.23 7.37
N ASN A 779 -39.93 -21.94 7.88
CA ASN A 779 -39.03 -22.82 7.12
C ASN A 779 -39.65 -24.17 6.71
N ASN A 780 -40.94 -24.39 6.95
CA ASN A 780 -41.65 -25.65 6.68
C ASN A 780 -41.13 -26.88 7.44
N ASP A 781 -40.29 -26.72 8.48
CA ASP A 781 -39.87 -27.81 9.38
C ASP A 781 -40.99 -28.18 10.35
N ALA A 782 -41.91 -28.97 9.81
CA ALA A 782 -43.02 -29.61 10.49
C ALA A 782 -42.62 -30.36 11.77
N ASN A 783 -41.40 -30.91 11.83
CA ASN A 783 -40.96 -31.72 12.94
C ASN A 783 -40.44 -30.86 14.10
N THR A 784 -39.50 -29.94 13.85
CA THR A 784 -38.95 -29.06 14.88
C THR A 784 -40.03 -28.14 15.43
N PHE A 785 -40.89 -27.58 14.57
CA PHE A 785 -42.10 -26.86 14.99
C PHE A 785 -42.94 -27.67 15.99
N GLY A 786 -43.27 -28.92 15.65
CA GLY A 786 -44.09 -29.79 16.49
C GLY A 786 -43.42 -30.21 17.80
N GLN A 787 -42.09 -30.35 17.82
CA GLN A 787 -41.32 -30.63 19.03
C GLN A 787 -41.34 -29.43 19.98
N CYS A 788 -40.93 -28.25 19.53
CA CYS A 788 -40.94 -27.02 20.32
C CYS A 788 -42.34 -26.68 20.84
N MET A 789 -43.38 -26.79 20.01
CA MET A 789 -44.76 -26.53 20.45
C MET A 789 -45.30 -27.55 21.47
N ALA A 790 -44.85 -28.80 21.44
CA ALA A 790 -45.19 -29.78 22.46
C ALA A 790 -44.52 -29.45 23.82
N GLU A 791 -43.30 -28.95 23.80
CA GLU A 791 -42.59 -28.48 24.99
C GLU A 791 -43.20 -27.20 25.54
N VAL A 792 -43.43 -26.17 24.70
CA VAL A 792 -44.17 -24.94 25.03
C VAL A 792 -45.50 -25.26 25.71
N GLN A 793 -46.30 -26.15 25.12
CA GLN A 793 -47.59 -26.53 25.69
C GLN A 793 -47.44 -27.19 27.06
N THR A 794 -46.38 -27.96 27.28
CA THR A 794 -46.10 -28.66 28.54
C THR A 794 -45.61 -27.67 29.61
N LYS A 795 -44.58 -26.87 29.29
CA LYS A 795 -44.01 -25.79 30.11
C LYS A 795 -45.11 -24.80 30.53
N TYR A 796 -45.88 -24.26 29.58
CA TYR A 796 -46.95 -23.28 29.84
C TYR A 796 -48.11 -23.82 30.67
N LYS A 797 -48.46 -25.11 30.55
CA LYS A 797 -49.49 -25.78 31.39
C LYS A 797 -49.05 -26.01 32.83
N ALA A 798 -47.76 -26.27 33.06
CA ALA A 798 -47.21 -26.46 34.41
C ALA A 798 -46.96 -25.13 35.13
N TRP A 799 -46.68 -24.07 34.38
CA TRP A 799 -46.34 -22.74 34.90
C TRP A 799 -47.53 -22.03 35.57
N SER A 800 -47.26 -21.36 36.69
CA SER A 800 -48.19 -20.48 37.40
C SER A 800 -47.43 -19.45 38.24
N GLY A 801 -48.01 -18.27 38.46
CA GLY A 801 -47.37 -17.18 39.21
C GLY A 801 -47.51 -15.82 38.50
N THR A 802 -46.97 -14.77 39.11
CA THR A 802 -46.98 -13.38 38.60
C THR A 802 -46.36 -13.23 37.21
N ASP A 803 -45.37 -14.07 36.93
CA ASP A 803 -44.52 -13.97 35.75
C ASP A 803 -45.27 -14.54 34.54
N LYS A 804 -46.16 -15.51 34.78
CA LYS A 804 -47.16 -15.95 33.81
C LYS A 804 -48.15 -14.84 33.48
N ASP A 805 -48.63 -14.07 34.46
CA ASP A 805 -49.50 -12.92 34.17
C ASP A 805 -48.76 -11.84 33.34
N ALA A 806 -47.44 -11.70 33.50
CA ALA A 806 -46.62 -10.80 32.69
C ALA A 806 -46.47 -11.29 31.25
N PHE A 807 -46.20 -12.58 31.05
CA PHE A 807 -46.21 -13.21 29.72
C PHE A 807 -47.59 -13.12 29.05
N ASP A 808 -48.66 -13.46 29.77
CA ASP A 808 -50.01 -13.50 29.22
C ASP A 808 -50.53 -12.11 28.80
N ARG A 809 -50.03 -11.03 29.42
CA ARG A 809 -50.30 -9.64 28.97
C ARG A 809 -49.55 -9.24 27.70
N ASN A 810 -48.37 -9.81 27.44
CA ASN A 810 -47.44 -9.30 26.42
C ASN A 810 -47.33 -10.22 25.19
N LEU A 811 -47.24 -11.53 25.39
CA LEU A 811 -46.87 -12.56 24.40
C LEU A 811 -47.97 -13.59 24.11
N LYS A 812 -49.12 -13.51 24.80
CA LYS A 812 -50.23 -14.48 24.58
C LYS A 812 -50.73 -14.56 23.13
N PHE A 813 -50.63 -13.46 22.37
CA PHE A 813 -50.99 -13.44 20.95
C PHE A 813 -50.12 -14.41 20.11
N LEU A 814 -48.83 -14.52 20.42
CA LEU A 814 -47.90 -15.45 19.78
C LEU A 814 -48.23 -16.88 20.19
N TYR A 815 -48.35 -17.14 21.50
CA TYR A 815 -48.70 -18.46 22.04
C TYR A 815 -50.02 -18.99 21.44
N ASP A 816 -51.10 -18.20 21.46
CA ASP A 816 -52.42 -18.64 20.97
C ASP A 816 -52.43 -18.87 19.44
N ARG A 817 -51.63 -18.12 18.67
CA ARG A 817 -51.49 -18.32 17.21
C ARG A 817 -50.75 -19.62 16.88
N TYR A 818 -49.56 -19.84 17.43
CA TYR A 818 -48.79 -21.05 17.11
C TYR A 818 -49.37 -22.30 17.78
N MET A 819 -50.13 -22.16 18.87
CA MET A 819 -51.00 -23.23 19.38
C MET A 819 -52.16 -23.60 18.44
N ASN A 820 -52.68 -22.64 17.64
CA ASN A 820 -53.68 -22.94 16.62
C ASN A 820 -53.05 -23.74 15.46
N TYR A 821 -51.88 -23.33 14.98
CA TYR A 821 -51.12 -24.08 13.97
C TYR A 821 -50.75 -25.48 14.47
N PHE A 822 -50.25 -25.62 15.70
CA PHE A 822 -49.88 -26.92 16.29
C PHE A 822 -51.07 -27.90 16.39
N ALA A 823 -52.31 -27.40 16.55
CA ALA A 823 -53.50 -28.25 16.52
C ALA A 823 -53.76 -28.92 15.14
N MET A 824 -53.11 -28.43 14.08
CA MET A 824 -53.13 -29.01 12.73
C MET A 824 -52.10 -30.13 12.52
N PHE A 825 -51.30 -30.48 13.53
CA PHE A 825 -50.25 -31.51 13.42
C PHE A 825 -50.63 -32.79 14.17
N ASP A 826 -50.13 -33.92 13.68
CA ASP A 826 -50.15 -35.23 14.33
C ASP A 826 -48.74 -35.73 14.59
N LYS A 827 -48.57 -36.50 15.67
CA LYS A 827 -47.34 -37.26 15.92
C LYS A 827 -47.43 -38.61 15.22
N THR A 828 -46.51 -38.87 14.31
CA THR A 828 -46.42 -40.09 13.51
C THR A 828 -45.09 -40.80 13.73
N THR A 829 -44.86 -41.93 13.05
CA THR A 829 -43.58 -42.62 13.02
C THR A 829 -43.00 -42.53 11.61
N ASP A 830 -41.71 -42.20 11.50
CA ASP A 830 -40.98 -42.19 10.21
C ASP A 830 -40.51 -43.58 9.77
N ALA A 831 -39.75 -43.65 8.67
CA ALA A 831 -39.25 -44.90 8.10
C ALA A 831 -38.23 -45.62 8.99
N ASP A 832 -37.52 -44.90 9.86
CA ASP A 832 -36.49 -45.43 10.78
C ASP A 832 -37.07 -45.80 12.16
N GLY A 833 -38.36 -45.53 12.39
CA GLY A 833 -39.05 -45.86 13.63
C GLY A 833 -39.02 -44.75 14.70
N LYS A 834 -38.56 -43.55 14.36
CA LYS A 834 -38.53 -42.38 15.24
C LYS A 834 -39.88 -41.65 15.20
N GLU A 835 -40.28 -41.06 16.32
CA GLU A 835 -41.49 -40.22 16.38
C GLU A 835 -41.20 -38.84 15.77
N VAL A 836 -42.00 -38.43 14.79
CA VAL A 836 -41.92 -37.13 14.10
C VAL A 836 -43.28 -36.47 13.99
N TYR A 837 -43.33 -35.14 13.99
CA TYR A 837 -44.57 -34.41 13.73
C TYR A 837 -44.79 -34.20 12.24
N ARG A 838 -46.05 -34.28 11.81
CA ARG A 838 -46.48 -34.08 10.42
C ARG A 838 -47.78 -33.28 10.37
N TYR A 839 -47.96 -32.49 9.31
CA TYR A 839 -49.22 -31.78 9.07
C TYR A 839 -50.36 -32.77 8.80
N ARG A 840 -51.51 -32.57 9.44
CA ARG A 840 -52.74 -33.36 9.27
C ARG A 840 -53.55 -32.82 8.10
N GLY A 841 -53.16 -33.20 6.88
CA GLY A 841 -53.92 -32.89 5.68
C GLY A 841 -55.34 -33.46 5.69
N ALA A 842 -56.30 -32.69 5.18
CA ALA A 842 -57.67 -33.14 4.94
C ALA A 842 -57.85 -33.73 3.52
N ASP A 843 -58.95 -34.44 3.28
CA ASP A 843 -59.34 -34.88 1.93
C ASP A 843 -59.81 -33.68 1.09
N TRP A 844 -59.25 -33.53 -0.11
CA TRP A 844 -59.61 -32.48 -1.07
C TRP A 844 -61.02 -32.65 -1.66
N GLY A 845 -61.58 -33.87 -1.65
CA GLY A 845 -62.93 -34.15 -2.14
C GLY A 845 -63.16 -33.66 -3.58
N GLU A 846 -64.23 -32.89 -3.81
CA GLU A 846 -64.57 -32.34 -5.13
C GLU A 846 -63.60 -31.25 -5.63
N TYR A 847 -62.76 -30.69 -4.76
CA TYR A 847 -61.77 -29.67 -5.12
C TYR A 847 -60.47 -30.28 -5.68
N LYS A 848 -60.32 -31.60 -5.63
CA LYS A 848 -59.09 -32.28 -6.07
C LYS A 848 -58.71 -31.96 -7.53
N GLU A 849 -59.68 -31.94 -8.45
CA GLU A 849 -59.41 -31.64 -9.87
C GLU A 849 -58.93 -30.18 -10.06
N ILE A 850 -59.41 -29.25 -9.21
CA ILE A 850 -58.99 -27.85 -9.22
C ILE A 850 -57.55 -27.71 -8.72
N VAL A 851 -57.17 -28.49 -7.72
CA VAL A 851 -55.79 -28.56 -7.21
C VAL A 851 -54.85 -29.15 -8.27
N GLU A 852 -55.22 -30.25 -8.92
CA GLU A 852 -54.42 -30.86 -10.00
C GLU A 852 -54.27 -29.92 -11.22
N GLN A 853 -55.29 -29.11 -11.54
CA GLN A 853 -55.20 -28.06 -12.56
C GLN A 853 -54.31 -26.87 -12.14
N LEU A 854 -54.38 -26.47 -10.86
CA LEU A 854 -53.61 -25.35 -10.31
C LEU A 854 -52.12 -25.68 -10.25
N ASP A 855 -51.76 -26.87 -9.76
CA ASP A 855 -50.39 -27.40 -9.71
C ASP A 855 -49.75 -27.45 -11.11
N ALA A 856 -50.50 -27.91 -12.13
CA ALA A 856 -50.03 -27.96 -13.51
C ALA A 856 -49.77 -26.58 -14.14
N GLU A 857 -50.58 -25.56 -13.83
CA GLU A 857 -50.35 -24.19 -14.31
C GLU A 857 -49.27 -23.45 -13.48
N LEU A 858 -49.10 -23.78 -12.19
CA LEU A 858 -47.96 -23.33 -11.38
C LEU A 858 -46.64 -23.86 -11.95
N ALA A 859 -46.57 -25.14 -12.31
CA ALA A 859 -45.41 -25.73 -12.97
C ALA A 859 -45.09 -25.07 -14.33
N ARG A 860 -46.12 -24.62 -15.07
CA ARG A 860 -45.95 -23.78 -16.28
C ARG A 860 -45.36 -22.41 -15.95
N ALA A 861 -45.90 -21.71 -14.96
CA ALA A 861 -45.37 -20.41 -14.54
C ALA A 861 -43.91 -20.51 -14.09
N GLN A 862 -43.56 -21.50 -13.27
CA GLN A 862 -42.18 -21.79 -12.86
C GLN A 862 -41.26 -22.09 -14.05
N LEU A 863 -41.73 -22.87 -15.04
CA LEU A 863 -40.96 -23.13 -16.25
C LEU A 863 -40.71 -21.86 -17.08
N ALA A 864 -41.71 -20.98 -17.23
CA ALA A 864 -41.53 -19.70 -17.92
C ALA A 864 -40.58 -18.75 -17.15
N GLN A 865 -40.68 -18.70 -15.81
CA GLN A 865 -39.73 -17.96 -14.96
C GLN A 865 -38.29 -18.45 -15.13
N LEU A 866 -38.05 -19.76 -15.28
CA LEU A 866 -36.73 -20.34 -15.55
C LEU A 866 -36.09 -19.76 -16.83
N TYR A 867 -36.88 -19.53 -17.88
CA TYR A 867 -36.41 -18.98 -19.16
C TYR A 867 -36.29 -17.45 -19.19
N ILE A 868 -37.13 -16.75 -18.43
CA ILE A 868 -37.08 -15.29 -18.27
C ILE A 868 -35.85 -14.89 -17.43
N ASP A 869 -35.79 -15.37 -16.20
CA ASP A 869 -34.80 -14.95 -15.19
C ASP A 869 -33.51 -15.77 -15.28
N TYR A 870 -33.57 -17.06 -14.96
CA TYR A 870 -32.39 -17.86 -14.65
C TYR A 870 -31.55 -18.26 -15.86
N LEU A 871 -32.16 -18.59 -17.02
CA LEU A 871 -31.39 -19.04 -18.18
C LEU A 871 -30.35 -17.99 -18.62
N SER A 872 -30.72 -16.71 -18.50
CA SER A 872 -29.85 -15.56 -18.83
C SER A 872 -28.48 -15.62 -18.12
N GLN A 873 -28.46 -16.07 -16.86
CA GLN A 873 -27.27 -16.18 -16.01
C GLN A 873 -26.30 -17.29 -16.49
N PHE A 874 -26.82 -18.33 -17.15
CA PHE A 874 -26.04 -19.49 -17.59
C PHE A 874 -25.67 -19.47 -19.09
N THR A 875 -26.47 -18.82 -19.94
CA THR A 875 -26.27 -18.81 -21.41
C THR A 875 -25.88 -17.44 -21.97
N GLY A 876 -26.17 -16.35 -21.26
CA GLY A 876 -26.13 -14.99 -21.81
C GLY A 876 -27.32 -14.63 -22.72
N GLU A 877 -28.30 -15.53 -22.86
CA GLU A 877 -29.51 -15.36 -23.69
C GLU A 877 -30.75 -15.64 -22.84
N SER A 878 -31.51 -14.59 -22.48
CA SER A 878 -32.86 -14.73 -21.91
C SER A 878 -33.86 -15.06 -23.02
N ILE A 879 -34.85 -15.90 -22.72
CA ILE A 879 -36.01 -16.14 -23.59
C ILE A 879 -37.23 -15.52 -22.86
N PRO A 880 -37.61 -14.26 -23.15
CA PRO A 880 -38.65 -13.55 -22.41
C PRO A 880 -40.07 -14.11 -22.66
N MET A 881 -40.39 -15.21 -21.99
CA MET A 881 -41.66 -15.97 -22.07
C MET A 881 -42.87 -15.26 -21.41
N TYR A 882 -42.91 -13.93 -21.38
CA TYR A 882 -43.90 -13.17 -20.61
C TYR A 882 -45.35 -13.50 -21.00
N LEU A 883 -45.68 -13.64 -22.29
CA LEU A 883 -47.03 -14.04 -22.73
C LEU A 883 -47.44 -15.44 -22.21
N ALA A 884 -46.53 -16.41 -22.27
CA ALA A 884 -46.78 -17.77 -21.77
C ALA A 884 -46.97 -17.75 -20.25
N TYR A 885 -46.12 -17.00 -19.52
CA TYR A 885 -46.23 -16.80 -18.09
C TYR A 885 -47.58 -16.17 -17.69
N ILE A 886 -47.91 -15.02 -18.29
CA ILE A 886 -49.11 -14.23 -17.97
C ILE A 886 -50.40 -15.00 -18.33
N SER A 887 -50.39 -15.78 -19.43
CA SER A 887 -51.53 -16.63 -19.80
C SER A 887 -51.74 -17.83 -18.86
N SER A 888 -50.68 -18.36 -18.23
CA SER A 888 -50.81 -19.32 -17.12
C SER A 888 -51.22 -18.63 -15.82
N TYR A 889 -50.73 -17.43 -15.53
CA TYR A 889 -51.15 -16.67 -14.33
C TYR A 889 -52.65 -16.38 -14.29
N GLU A 890 -53.27 -16.00 -15.42
CA GLU A 890 -54.72 -15.81 -15.47
C GLU A 890 -55.51 -17.12 -15.27
N ARG A 891 -54.92 -18.30 -15.48
CA ARG A 891 -55.50 -19.58 -15.04
C ARG A 891 -55.28 -19.83 -13.54
N ILE A 892 -54.05 -19.68 -13.06
CA ILE A 892 -53.66 -19.82 -11.64
C ILE A 892 -54.62 -19.01 -10.76
N ARG A 893 -54.78 -17.72 -11.07
CA ARG A 893 -55.67 -16.78 -10.36
C ARG A 893 -57.10 -17.31 -10.24
N VAL A 894 -57.72 -17.71 -11.36
CA VAL A 894 -59.12 -18.19 -11.37
C VAL A 894 -59.28 -19.54 -10.68
N LEU A 895 -58.25 -20.40 -10.69
CA LEU A 895 -58.25 -21.66 -9.95
C LEU A 895 -58.09 -21.43 -8.43
N ALA A 896 -57.19 -20.52 -8.02
CA ALA A 896 -57.03 -20.09 -6.64
C ALA A 896 -58.30 -19.42 -6.09
N ASP A 897 -58.92 -18.50 -6.83
CA ASP A 897 -60.18 -17.85 -6.47
C ASP A 897 -61.30 -18.88 -6.19
N ARG A 898 -61.36 -19.97 -6.95
CA ARG A 898 -62.32 -21.07 -6.74
C ARG A 898 -62.05 -21.88 -5.46
N LEU A 899 -60.80 -22.05 -5.06
CA LEU A 899 -60.43 -22.66 -3.78
C LEU A 899 -60.74 -21.71 -2.62
N LEU A 900 -60.38 -20.42 -2.74
CA LEU A 900 -60.66 -19.39 -1.72
C LEU A 900 -62.16 -19.20 -1.48
N ALA A 901 -62.98 -19.31 -2.53
CA ALA A 901 -64.44 -19.21 -2.44
C ALA A 901 -65.15 -20.47 -1.92
N CYS A 902 -64.44 -21.56 -1.59
CA CYS A 902 -65.08 -22.84 -1.21
C CYS A 902 -65.88 -22.78 0.12
N GLY A 903 -65.50 -21.89 1.04
CA GLY A 903 -66.10 -21.78 2.37
C GLY A 903 -65.87 -22.97 3.32
N ASN A 904 -65.07 -23.97 2.91
CA ASN A 904 -64.70 -25.11 3.74
C ASN A 904 -63.33 -24.86 4.41
N GLU A 905 -63.32 -24.74 5.75
CA GLU A 905 -62.10 -24.48 6.51
C GLU A 905 -61.00 -25.51 6.26
N ASP A 906 -61.32 -26.80 6.08
CA ASP A 906 -60.31 -27.85 5.91
C ASP A 906 -59.61 -27.74 4.54
N ILE A 907 -60.36 -27.36 3.49
CA ILE A 907 -59.81 -27.10 2.14
C ILE A 907 -58.95 -25.83 2.15
N LEU A 908 -59.40 -24.77 2.84
CA LEU A 908 -58.62 -23.53 3.00
C LEU A 908 -57.34 -23.77 3.81
N ARG A 909 -57.40 -24.57 4.87
CA ARG A 909 -56.22 -24.95 5.67
C ARG A 909 -55.22 -25.75 4.84
N ASN A 910 -55.66 -26.73 4.06
CA ASN A 910 -54.78 -27.42 3.11
C ASN A 910 -54.15 -26.44 2.11
N TYR A 911 -54.94 -25.55 1.48
CA TYR A 911 -54.43 -24.59 0.49
C TYR A 911 -53.31 -23.68 1.06
N TYR A 912 -53.46 -23.21 2.30
CA TYR A 912 -52.47 -22.35 2.94
C TYR A 912 -51.28 -23.10 3.56
N TYR A 913 -51.46 -24.33 4.06
CA TYR A 913 -50.53 -24.96 5.01
C TYR A 913 -50.20 -26.45 4.76
N LEU A 914 -50.71 -27.09 3.70
CA LEU A 914 -50.32 -28.45 3.31
C LEU A 914 -49.21 -28.40 2.24
N PRO A 915 -48.02 -28.97 2.52
CA PRO A 915 -46.96 -29.18 1.52
C PRO A 915 -47.42 -29.97 0.30
N LEU A 916 -46.91 -29.63 -0.89
CA LEU A 916 -47.17 -30.35 -2.13
C LEU A 916 -46.22 -31.55 -2.35
N GLY A 917 -46.77 -32.60 -2.95
CA GLY A 917 -46.04 -33.83 -3.28
C GLY A 917 -45.87 -34.81 -2.12
N GLU A 918 -44.89 -35.73 -2.25
CA GLU A 918 -44.56 -36.72 -1.21
C GLU A 918 -43.46 -36.24 -0.24
N LYS A 919 -42.84 -35.08 -0.51
CA LYS A 919 -41.85 -34.46 0.38
C LYS A 919 -42.55 -33.75 1.54
N GLN A 920 -41.92 -33.75 2.71
CA GLN A 920 -42.45 -33.02 3.87
C GLN A 920 -42.25 -31.52 3.77
N ASP A 921 -41.22 -31.11 3.04
CA ASP A 921 -40.63 -29.77 3.06
C ASP A 921 -40.98 -28.98 1.77
N GLY A 922 -41.92 -29.49 0.96
CA GLY A 922 -42.36 -28.88 -0.29
C GLY A 922 -43.30 -27.69 -0.11
N ASP A 923 -43.30 -26.77 -1.07
CA ASP A 923 -44.13 -25.56 -1.06
C ASP A 923 -45.62 -25.85 -0.95
N THR A 924 -46.39 -24.92 -0.40
CA THR A 924 -47.86 -24.99 -0.39
C THR A 924 -48.44 -24.39 -1.67
N LEU A 925 -49.68 -24.76 -2.03
CA LEU A 925 -50.39 -24.14 -3.15
C LEU A 925 -50.44 -22.62 -3.02
N TYR A 926 -50.64 -22.12 -1.80
CA TYR A 926 -50.64 -20.68 -1.55
C TYR A 926 -49.28 -20.03 -1.81
N ALA A 927 -48.16 -20.65 -1.42
CA ALA A 927 -46.82 -20.12 -1.69
C ALA A 927 -46.60 -19.96 -3.20
N GLY A 928 -46.87 -21.02 -3.98
CA GLY A 928 -46.78 -20.97 -5.44
C GLY A 928 -47.68 -19.92 -6.09
N VAL A 929 -48.94 -19.77 -5.64
CA VAL A 929 -49.87 -18.74 -6.14
C VAL A 929 -49.38 -17.33 -5.81
N TYR A 930 -48.89 -17.12 -4.59
CA TYR A 930 -48.36 -15.83 -4.12
C TYR A 930 -47.11 -15.41 -4.89
N ASP A 931 -46.20 -16.35 -5.13
CA ASP A 931 -45.01 -16.10 -5.93
C ASP A 931 -45.34 -15.86 -7.40
N ALA A 932 -46.38 -16.52 -7.92
CA ALA A 932 -46.90 -16.26 -9.26
C ALA A 932 -47.52 -14.84 -9.40
N GLU A 933 -48.21 -14.34 -8.36
CA GLU A 933 -48.77 -12.98 -8.34
C GLU A 933 -47.68 -11.90 -8.24
N GLY A 934 -46.65 -12.12 -7.41
CA GLY A 934 -45.49 -11.23 -7.30
C GLY A 934 -44.70 -11.13 -8.61
N ASN A 935 -44.35 -12.28 -9.23
CA ASN A 935 -43.63 -12.30 -10.50
C ASN A 935 -44.49 -11.78 -11.67
N PHE A 936 -45.81 -12.04 -11.70
CA PHE A 936 -46.72 -11.39 -12.65
C PHE A 936 -46.64 -9.85 -12.57
N THR A 937 -46.68 -9.30 -11.35
CA THR A 937 -46.58 -7.85 -11.12
C THR A 937 -45.21 -7.29 -11.54
N ARG A 938 -44.14 -8.04 -11.25
CA ARG A 938 -42.76 -7.74 -11.70
C ARG A 938 -42.65 -7.70 -13.22
N TYR A 939 -43.18 -8.70 -13.91
CA TYR A 939 -43.07 -8.80 -15.37
C TYR A 939 -43.91 -7.76 -16.11
N LEU A 940 -45.11 -7.40 -15.63
CA LEU A 940 -45.84 -6.23 -16.16
C LEU A 940 -45.03 -4.95 -15.99
N THR A 941 -44.39 -4.77 -14.82
CA THR A 941 -43.55 -3.59 -14.54
C THR A 941 -42.33 -3.52 -15.47
N LEU A 942 -41.64 -4.65 -15.72
CA LEU A 942 -40.51 -4.74 -16.65
C LEU A 942 -40.92 -4.49 -18.12
N LEU A 943 -42.15 -4.82 -18.49
CA LEU A 943 -42.74 -4.50 -19.80
C LEU A 943 -43.25 -3.05 -19.90
N GLY A 944 -43.17 -2.25 -18.83
CA GLY A 944 -43.71 -0.89 -18.78
C GLY A 944 -45.25 -0.82 -18.76
N ILE A 945 -45.93 -1.95 -18.50
CA ILE A 945 -47.39 -2.06 -18.49
C ILE A 945 -47.94 -1.63 -17.13
N ASN A 946 -48.92 -0.73 -17.14
CA ASN A 946 -49.58 -0.30 -15.91
C ASN A 946 -50.55 -1.39 -15.39
N MET A 947 -50.40 -1.78 -14.12
CA MET A 947 -51.22 -2.80 -13.48
C MET A 947 -52.72 -2.42 -13.40
N GLU A 948 -53.07 -1.14 -13.25
CA GLU A 948 -54.46 -0.66 -13.25
C GLU A 948 -55.07 -0.66 -14.67
N GLU A 949 -54.24 -0.50 -15.70
CA GLU A 949 -54.63 -0.59 -17.11
C GLU A 949 -54.87 -2.04 -17.51
N TYR A 950 -53.90 -2.93 -17.28
CA TYR A 950 -54.04 -4.37 -17.52
C TYR A 950 -55.23 -4.96 -16.75
N SER A 951 -55.46 -4.53 -15.50
CA SER A 951 -56.61 -5.00 -14.71
C SER A 951 -57.98 -4.64 -15.30
N LYS A 952 -58.08 -3.64 -16.20
CA LYS A 952 -59.32 -3.26 -16.90
C LYS A 952 -59.54 -4.03 -18.22
N ALA A 953 -58.50 -4.70 -18.73
CA ALA A 953 -58.52 -5.42 -20.00
C ALA A 953 -59.19 -6.81 -19.86
N ASP A 954 -60.46 -6.82 -19.45
CA ASP A 954 -61.19 -8.06 -19.09
C ASP A 954 -61.33 -9.04 -20.27
N ASN A 955 -61.46 -8.59 -21.52
CA ASN A 955 -61.54 -9.49 -22.67
C ASN A 955 -60.15 -10.05 -23.00
N LEU A 956 -59.09 -9.23 -22.92
CA LEU A 956 -57.71 -9.68 -23.08
C LEU A 956 -57.37 -10.75 -22.03
N ARG A 957 -57.65 -10.48 -20.76
CA ARG A 957 -57.40 -11.42 -19.65
C ARG A 957 -58.19 -12.72 -19.81
N ALA A 958 -59.42 -12.65 -20.35
CA ALA A 958 -60.19 -13.84 -20.71
C ALA A 958 -59.61 -14.59 -21.93
N PHE A 959 -59.17 -13.88 -22.97
CA PHE A 959 -58.52 -14.44 -24.15
C PHE A 959 -57.21 -15.16 -23.77
N LEU A 960 -56.38 -14.55 -22.93
CA LEU A 960 -55.13 -15.13 -22.45
C LEU A 960 -55.38 -16.43 -21.67
N ARG A 961 -56.28 -16.40 -20.68
CA ARG A 961 -56.66 -17.59 -19.89
C ARG A 961 -57.24 -18.73 -20.71
N ASN A 962 -58.06 -18.40 -21.71
CA ASN A 962 -58.71 -19.41 -22.56
C ASN A 962 -57.68 -20.06 -23.50
N ASN A 963 -56.72 -19.28 -24.02
CA ASN A 963 -55.75 -19.72 -25.03
C ASN A 963 -54.35 -20.06 -24.48
N THR A 964 -54.16 -20.21 -23.16
CA THR A 964 -52.89 -20.63 -22.53
C THR A 964 -52.24 -21.83 -23.22
N ASP A 965 -53.01 -22.87 -23.57
CA ASP A 965 -52.49 -24.06 -24.26
C ASP A 965 -52.00 -23.77 -25.68
N TYR A 966 -52.55 -22.75 -26.35
CA TYR A 966 -52.02 -22.25 -27.63
C TYR A 966 -50.66 -21.60 -27.42
N PHE A 967 -50.51 -20.65 -26.50
CA PHE A 967 -49.22 -19.98 -26.30
C PHE A 967 -48.12 -20.96 -25.89
N TRP A 968 -48.42 -21.93 -25.02
CA TRP A 968 -47.46 -22.98 -24.65
C TRP A 968 -47.12 -23.95 -25.79
N SER A 969 -48.07 -24.31 -26.65
CA SER A 969 -47.78 -25.11 -27.84
C SER A 969 -47.14 -24.31 -28.99
N ALA A 970 -47.32 -22.99 -29.04
CA ALA A 970 -46.63 -22.09 -29.95
C ALA A 970 -45.17 -21.88 -29.50
N VAL A 971 -44.91 -21.72 -28.20
CA VAL A 971 -43.54 -21.77 -27.62
C VAL A 971 -42.87 -23.09 -27.98
N GLU A 972 -43.52 -24.24 -27.77
CA GLU A 972 -42.97 -25.57 -28.11
C GLU A 972 -42.72 -25.75 -29.62
N LEU A 973 -43.47 -25.05 -30.48
CA LEU A 973 -43.32 -25.08 -31.94
C LEU A 973 -42.19 -24.16 -32.45
N VAL A 974 -42.06 -22.96 -31.88
CA VAL A 974 -41.02 -21.97 -32.26
C VAL A 974 -39.68 -22.25 -31.57
N TYR A 975 -39.71 -22.81 -30.35
CA TYR A 975 -38.55 -23.16 -29.53
C TYR A 975 -38.63 -24.62 -29.07
N PRO A 976 -38.31 -25.62 -29.93
CA PRO A 976 -38.49 -27.05 -29.64
C PRO A 976 -37.70 -27.62 -28.44
N GLN A 977 -36.79 -26.83 -27.86
CA GLN A 977 -36.12 -27.15 -26.59
C GLN A 977 -37.00 -26.88 -25.35
N ILE A 978 -38.10 -26.13 -25.49
CA ILE A 978 -39.02 -25.77 -24.41
C ILE A 978 -40.27 -26.67 -24.51
N ALA A 979 -40.21 -27.83 -23.85
CA ALA A 979 -41.33 -28.78 -23.85
C ALA A 979 -42.50 -28.27 -23.00
N ASN A 980 -43.71 -28.27 -23.55
CA ASN A 980 -44.93 -27.90 -22.82
C ASN A 980 -45.28 -29.02 -21.80
N PRO A 981 -45.30 -28.74 -20.48
CA PRO A 981 -45.55 -29.77 -19.47
C PRO A 981 -47.04 -30.13 -19.34
N GLY A 982 -47.94 -29.29 -19.86
CA GLY A 982 -49.39 -29.44 -19.75
C GLY A 982 -50.08 -29.88 -21.06
N THR A 983 -51.36 -29.52 -21.16
CA THR A 983 -52.20 -29.74 -22.35
C THR A 983 -51.68 -29.01 -23.58
N ARG A 984 -51.81 -29.63 -24.75
CA ARG A 984 -51.36 -29.07 -26.03
C ARG A 984 -52.53 -28.60 -26.87
N PHE A 985 -52.35 -27.48 -27.55
CA PHE A 985 -53.32 -26.99 -28.53
C PHE A 985 -53.38 -27.91 -29.75
N THR A 986 -54.56 -28.03 -30.36
CA THR A 986 -54.74 -28.78 -31.61
C THR A 986 -54.60 -27.82 -32.78
N PHE A 987 -53.47 -27.89 -33.48
CA PHE A 987 -53.21 -27.09 -34.67
C PHE A 987 -53.99 -27.65 -35.88
N ASP A 988 -55.23 -27.19 -36.03
CA ASP A 988 -56.06 -27.35 -37.22
C ASP A 988 -56.82 -26.05 -37.54
N ASP A 989 -57.35 -25.94 -38.76
CA ASP A 989 -58.02 -24.72 -39.25
C ASP A 989 -59.22 -24.30 -38.40
N ALA A 990 -59.92 -25.24 -37.76
CA ALA A 990 -61.10 -24.92 -36.96
C ALA A 990 -60.70 -24.25 -35.64
N HIS A 991 -59.68 -24.78 -34.96
CA HIS A 991 -59.16 -24.19 -33.73
C HIS A 991 -58.36 -22.91 -34.01
N VAL A 992 -57.57 -22.87 -35.09
CA VAL A 992 -56.77 -21.69 -35.48
C VAL A 992 -57.65 -20.53 -35.94
N ASN A 993 -58.70 -20.76 -36.73
CA ASN A 993 -59.65 -19.68 -37.06
C ASN A 993 -60.42 -19.20 -35.82
N ALA A 994 -60.86 -20.09 -34.92
CA ALA A 994 -61.54 -19.70 -33.68
C ALA A 994 -60.65 -18.85 -32.76
N LEU A 995 -59.36 -19.18 -32.65
CA LEU A 995 -58.36 -18.37 -31.96
C LEU A 995 -58.29 -16.96 -32.57
N MET A 996 -58.05 -16.85 -33.88
CA MET A 996 -57.91 -15.55 -34.55
C MET A 996 -59.21 -14.73 -34.54
N GLU A 997 -60.39 -15.37 -34.61
CA GLU A 997 -61.69 -14.70 -34.44
C GLU A 997 -61.83 -14.12 -33.03
N SER A 998 -61.44 -14.87 -31.99
CA SER A 998 -61.48 -14.37 -30.61
C SER A 998 -60.47 -13.26 -30.35
N PHE A 999 -59.29 -13.27 -31.00
CA PHE A 999 -58.35 -12.15 -30.98
C PHE A 999 -58.94 -10.91 -31.67
N ARG A 1000 -59.58 -11.09 -32.84
CA ARG A 1000 -60.26 -10.01 -33.56
C ARG A 1000 -61.52 -9.47 -32.88
N ALA A 1001 -61.97 -10.08 -31.78
CA ALA A 1001 -63.04 -9.58 -30.92
C ALA A 1001 -62.58 -8.61 -29.81
N LEU A 1002 -61.28 -8.58 -29.48
CA LEU A 1002 -60.69 -7.65 -28.50
C LEU A 1002 -60.77 -6.18 -28.96
N SER A 1003 -60.72 -5.21 -28.04
CA SER A 1003 -60.56 -3.78 -28.42
C SER A 1003 -59.23 -3.51 -29.16
N PRO A 1004 -59.04 -2.35 -29.82
CA PRO A 1004 -57.74 -1.97 -30.37
C PRO A 1004 -56.65 -1.93 -29.31
N ASP A 1005 -56.94 -1.27 -28.19
CA ASP A 1005 -56.14 -1.11 -26.98
C ASP A 1005 -55.75 -2.49 -26.41
N GLU A 1006 -56.71 -3.39 -26.26
CA GLU A 1006 -56.50 -4.77 -25.79
C GLU A 1006 -55.62 -5.61 -26.74
N ARG A 1007 -55.68 -5.36 -28.04
CA ARG A 1007 -54.77 -6.00 -29.02
C ARG A 1007 -53.38 -5.41 -28.94
N TYR A 1008 -53.26 -4.09 -28.84
CA TYR A 1008 -51.96 -3.42 -28.71
C TYR A 1008 -51.24 -3.88 -27.43
N LEU A 1009 -51.96 -3.93 -26.31
CA LEU A 1009 -51.47 -4.45 -25.04
C LEU A 1009 -51.04 -5.93 -25.12
N LEU A 1010 -51.71 -6.77 -25.92
CA LEU A 1010 -51.22 -8.13 -26.19
C LEU A 1010 -49.87 -8.11 -26.92
N LEU A 1011 -49.65 -7.22 -27.89
CA LEU A 1011 -48.37 -7.11 -28.59
C LEU A 1011 -47.24 -6.62 -27.66
N THR A 1012 -47.56 -5.76 -26.68
CA THR A 1012 -46.62 -5.35 -25.63
C THR A 1012 -46.26 -6.51 -24.71
N VAL A 1013 -47.21 -7.40 -24.38
CA VAL A 1013 -46.96 -8.62 -23.60
C VAL A 1013 -46.19 -9.69 -24.41
N ASP A 1014 -46.39 -9.74 -25.73
CA ASP A 1014 -45.80 -10.74 -26.63
C ASP A 1014 -44.43 -10.33 -27.20
N SER A 1015 -43.47 -10.05 -26.31
CA SER A 1015 -42.09 -9.66 -26.68
C SER A 1015 -41.32 -10.70 -27.50
N LEU A 1016 -41.84 -11.93 -27.63
CA LEU A 1016 -41.26 -13.03 -28.43
C LEU A 1016 -42.02 -13.32 -29.72
N ASN A 1017 -43.11 -12.58 -30.01
CA ASN A 1017 -44.01 -12.85 -31.14
C ASN A 1017 -44.53 -14.31 -31.14
N ILE A 1018 -44.84 -14.87 -29.97
CA ILE A 1018 -45.43 -16.22 -29.82
C ILE A 1018 -46.80 -16.30 -30.47
N TYR A 1019 -47.61 -15.24 -30.40
CA TYR A 1019 -48.96 -15.24 -30.96
C TYR A 1019 -48.93 -15.40 -32.49
N TYR A 1020 -48.27 -14.51 -33.23
CA TYR A 1020 -48.18 -14.66 -34.69
C TYR A 1020 -47.12 -15.66 -35.14
N GLY A 1021 -46.03 -15.84 -34.40
CA GLY A 1021 -44.99 -16.84 -34.71
C GLY A 1021 -45.52 -18.27 -34.64
N GLY A 1022 -46.43 -18.56 -33.72
CA GLY A 1022 -47.17 -19.83 -33.71
C GLY A 1022 -48.09 -20.02 -34.92
N LEU A 1023 -48.76 -18.95 -35.38
CA LEU A 1023 -49.59 -18.96 -36.59
C LEU A 1023 -48.72 -19.11 -37.85
N GLU A 1024 -47.60 -18.40 -37.92
CA GLU A 1024 -46.65 -18.42 -39.03
C GLU A 1024 -45.97 -19.79 -39.14
N ALA A 1025 -45.53 -20.38 -38.03
CA ALA A 1025 -44.98 -21.74 -38.01
C ALA A 1025 -46.02 -22.80 -38.38
N TYR A 1026 -47.29 -22.63 -37.95
CA TYR A 1026 -48.39 -23.48 -38.39
C TYR A 1026 -48.62 -23.37 -39.91
N TYR A 1027 -48.85 -22.17 -40.45
CA TYR A 1027 -49.08 -21.98 -41.88
C TYR A 1027 -47.86 -22.33 -42.74
N ALA A 1028 -46.64 -22.17 -42.24
CA ALA A 1028 -45.43 -22.66 -42.91
C ALA A 1028 -45.33 -24.19 -42.98
N SER A 1029 -46.00 -24.91 -42.06
CA SER A 1029 -46.13 -26.37 -42.11
C SER A 1029 -47.25 -26.83 -43.06
N ILE A 1030 -48.36 -26.10 -43.13
CA ILE A 1030 -49.45 -26.31 -44.09
C ILE A 1030 -48.94 -26.09 -45.52
N PHE A 1031 -48.50 -24.87 -45.83
CA PHE A 1031 -47.98 -24.50 -47.15
C PHE A 1031 -46.53 -24.97 -47.40
N SER A 1032 -46.11 -26.08 -46.78
CA SER A 1032 -44.71 -26.55 -46.76
C SER A 1032 -44.08 -26.66 -48.16
N ASP A 1033 -44.86 -27.14 -49.14
CA ASP A 1033 -44.47 -27.31 -50.54
C ASP A 1033 -44.52 -26.01 -51.39
N SER A 1034 -45.11 -24.91 -50.89
CA SER A 1034 -45.37 -23.67 -51.63
C SER A 1034 -44.77 -22.44 -50.97
N GLU A 1035 -43.61 -22.00 -51.48
CA GLU A 1035 -42.92 -20.82 -50.95
C GLU A 1035 -43.69 -19.51 -51.19
N ALA A 1036 -44.51 -19.45 -52.26
CA ALA A 1036 -45.33 -18.27 -52.55
C ALA A 1036 -46.46 -18.08 -51.53
N GLU A 1037 -47.06 -19.17 -51.05
CA GLU A 1037 -48.15 -19.14 -50.08
C GLU A 1037 -47.65 -18.86 -48.65
N LYS A 1038 -46.49 -19.40 -48.25
CA LYS A 1038 -45.84 -19.03 -46.97
C LYS A 1038 -45.58 -17.52 -46.88
N ASN A 1039 -44.97 -16.95 -47.92
CA ASN A 1039 -44.67 -15.52 -47.96
C ASN A 1039 -45.95 -14.67 -48.00
N LEU A 1040 -47.03 -15.16 -48.61
CA LEU A 1040 -48.34 -14.51 -48.56
C LEU A 1040 -49.00 -14.61 -47.18
N ALA A 1041 -48.90 -15.76 -46.51
CA ALA A 1041 -49.41 -15.99 -45.15
C ALA A 1041 -48.73 -15.03 -44.15
N SER A 1042 -47.39 -15.02 -44.14
CA SER A 1042 -46.58 -14.10 -43.34
C SER A 1042 -46.94 -12.63 -43.60
N ALA A 1043 -47.05 -12.23 -44.87
CA ALA A 1043 -47.44 -10.86 -45.24
C ALA A 1043 -48.88 -10.49 -44.81
N LEU A 1044 -49.78 -11.47 -44.70
CA LEU A 1044 -51.16 -11.27 -44.23
C LEU A 1044 -51.24 -11.19 -42.70
N LEU A 1045 -50.45 -11.98 -41.96
CA LEU A 1045 -50.29 -11.84 -40.51
C LEU A 1045 -49.67 -10.47 -40.15
N GLY A 1046 -48.59 -10.08 -40.86
CA GLY A 1046 -47.96 -8.76 -40.69
C GLY A 1046 -48.89 -7.57 -41.01
N LEU A 1047 -49.88 -7.76 -41.88
CA LEU A 1047 -50.91 -6.76 -42.17
C LEU A 1047 -51.88 -6.55 -40.99
N GLU A 1048 -52.18 -7.59 -40.21
CA GLU A 1048 -52.99 -7.48 -38.99
C GLU A 1048 -52.23 -6.68 -37.90
N ILE A 1049 -50.92 -6.90 -37.76
CA ILE A 1049 -50.03 -6.12 -36.87
C ILE A 1049 -49.98 -4.63 -37.29
N GLN A 1050 -49.81 -4.34 -38.59
CA GLN A 1050 -49.84 -2.98 -39.11
C GLN A 1050 -51.22 -2.31 -38.92
N TYR A 1051 -52.31 -3.07 -39.00
CA TYR A 1051 -53.65 -2.54 -38.77
C TYR A 1051 -53.87 -2.16 -37.29
N ILE A 1052 -53.40 -2.98 -36.34
CA ILE A 1052 -53.40 -2.63 -34.91
C ILE A 1052 -52.59 -1.34 -34.68
N SER A 1053 -51.41 -1.24 -35.30
CA SER A 1053 -50.55 -0.04 -35.21
C SER A 1053 -51.20 1.22 -35.79
N TYR A 1054 -52.04 1.07 -36.82
CA TYR A 1054 -52.84 2.17 -37.40
C TYR A 1054 -54.03 2.57 -36.52
N LEU A 1055 -54.69 1.62 -35.86
CA LEU A 1055 -55.80 1.92 -34.94
C LEU A 1055 -55.32 2.68 -33.70
N GLU A 1056 -54.19 2.28 -33.14
CA GLU A 1056 -53.58 2.91 -31.96
C GLU A 1056 -52.97 4.29 -32.29
N PHE A 1057 -52.24 4.37 -33.41
CA PHE A 1057 -51.48 5.58 -33.79
C PHE A 1057 -51.85 6.11 -35.19
N PRO A 1058 -53.11 6.54 -35.44
CA PRO A 1058 -53.59 6.91 -36.77
C PRO A 1058 -52.86 8.12 -37.39
N ASP A 1059 -52.37 9.04 -36.56
CA ASP A 1059 -51.65 10.25 -36.97
C ASP A 1059 -50.11 10.09 -36.96
N ARG A 1060 -49.59 8.92 -36.54
CA ARG A 1060 -48.14 8.67 -36.47
C ARG A 1060 -47.56 8.43 -37.86
N SER A 1061 -46.34 8.92 -38.05
CA SER A 1061 -45.56 8.73 -39.26
C SER A 1061 -44.25 7.99 -38.99
N TYR A 1062 -43.74 7.33 -40.02
CA TYR A 1062 -42.46 6.63 -40.04
C TYR A 1062 -41.58 7.19 -41.15
N THR A 1063 -40.29 7.35 -40.85
CA THR A 1063 -39.26 7.61 -41.86
C THR A 1063 -38.76 6.27 -42.39
N LEU A 1064 -38.84 6.05 -43.69
CA LEU A 1064 -38.29 4.88 -44.38
C LEU A 1064 -36.77 5.01 -44.58
N GLU A 1065 -36.11 3.91 -44.95
CA GLU A 1065 -34.65 3.88 -45.24
C GLU A 1065 -34.22 4.87 -46.35
N ASP A 1066 -35.13 5.25 -47.25
CA ASP A 1066 -34.88 6.25 -48.29
C ASP A 1066 -35.05 7.71 -47.82
N GLY A 1067 -35.37 7.91 -46.53
CA GLY A 1067 -35.62 9.21 -45.92
C GLY A 1067 -37.02 9.78 -46.16
N SER A 1068 -37.90 9.06 -46.88
CA SER A 1068 -39.29 9.49 -47.08
C SER A 1068 -40.14 9.21 -45.83
N VAL A 1069 -41.09 10.11 -45.55
CA VAL A 1069 -41.99 10.01 -44.39
C VAL A 1069 -43.38 9.60 -44.85
N ILE A 1070 -43.91 8.51 -44.29
CA ILE A 1070 -45.26 7.97 -44.58
C ILE A 1070 -46.09 7.87 -43.30
N SER A 1071 -47.42 7.91 -43.39
CA SER A 1071 -48.31 7.67 -42.24
C SER A 1071 -48.56 6.17 -41.99
N THR A 1072 -49.03 5.83 -40.78
CA THR A 1072 -49.54 4.47 -40.47
C THR A 1072 -50.62 4.02 -41.47
N LYS A 1073 -51.59 4.89 -41.83
CA LYS A 1073 -52.60 4.60 -42.87
C LYS A 1073 -51.96 4.28 -44.22
N GLU A 1074 -50.97 5.06 -44.66
CA GLU A 1074 -50.31 4.82 -45.95
C GLU A 1074 -49.47 3.54 -45.94
N TYR A 1075 -48.76 3.25 -44.85
CA TYR A 1075 -47.95 2.04 -44.71
C TYR A 1075 -48.81 0.76 -44.83
N LEU A 1076 -49.93 0.71 -44.09
CA LEU A 1076 -50.92 -0.37 -44.16
C LEU A 1076 -51.44 -0.59 -45.59
N LEU A 1077 -51.78 0.48 -46.30
CA LEU A 1077 -52.33 0.40 -47.66
C LEU A 1077 -51.29 0.03 -48.72
N ARG A 1078 -50.01 0.41 -48.53
CA ARG A 1078 -48.89 -0.09 -49.34
C ARG A 1078 -48.72 -1.60 -49.14
N THR A 1079 -48.74 -2.09 -47.90
CA THR A 1079 -48.64 -3.54 -47.60
C THR A 1079 -49.82 -4.33 -48.18
N TRP A 1080 -51.06 -3.83 -48.03
CA TRP A 1080 -52.23 -4.46 -48.65
C TRP A 1080 -52.14 -4.54 -50.17
N THR A 1081 -51.52 -3.55 -50.82
CA THR A 1081 -51.27 -3.57 -52.27
C THR A 1081 -50.30 -4.70 -52.65
N SER A 1082 -49.23 -4.91 -51.87
CA SER A 1082 -48.32 -6.04 -52.05
C SER A 1082 -49.01 -7.40 -51.84
N VAL A 1083 -49.82 -7.55 -50.80
CA VAL A 1083 -50.61 -8.77 -50.52
C VAL A 1083 -51.56 -9.09 -51.67
N LYS A 1084 -52.28 -8.09 -52.21
CA LYS A 1084 -53.14 -8.26 -53.41
C LYS A 1084 -52.35 -8.70 -54.65
N ILE A 1085 -51.12 -8.20 -54.85
CA ILE A 1085 -50.27 -8.60 -55.97
C ILE A 1085 -49.79 -10.05 -55.80
N ALA A 1086 -49.32 -10.42 -54.60
CA ALA A 1086 -48.85 -11.77 -54.29
C ALA A 1086 -49.97 -12.82 -54.46
N PHE A 1087 -51.14 -12.62 -53.84
CA PHE A 1087 -52.33 -13.48 -54.05
C PHE A 1087 -52.77 -13.53 -55.52
N SER A 1088 -52.62 -12.43 -56.27
CA SER A 1088 -52.92 -12.41 -57.70
C SER A 1088 -51.92 -13.19 -58.55
N SER A 1089 -50.70 -13.42 -58.06
CA SER A 1089 -49.64 -14.14 -58.77
C SER A 1089 -49.67 -15.67 -58.58
N LEU A 1090 -50.33 -16.17 -57.53
CA LEU A 1090 -50.57 -17.60 -57.31
C LEU A 1090 -51.31 -18.24 -58.50
N THR A 1091 -50.97 -19.48 -58.81
CA THR A 1091 -51.73 -20.34 -59.75
C THR A 1091 -53.14 -20.62 -59.21
N LEU A 1092 -53.98 -21.31 -59.98
CA LEU A 1092 -55.34 -21.65 -59.54
C LEU A 1092 -55.36 -22.74 -58.45
N GLU A 1093 -54.28 -23.51 -58.29
CA GLU A 1093 -54.18 -24.59 -57.30
C GLU A 1093 -53.79 -24.01 -55.94
N GLU A 1094 -52.61 -23.38 -55.88
CA GLU A 1094 -52.11 -22.56 -54.75
C GLU A 1094 -53.14 -21.54 -54.25
N ARG A 1095 -53.90 -20.90 -55.15
CA ARG A 1095 -54.91 -19.91 -54.74
C ARG A 1095 -56.13 -20.53 -54.06
N ASN A 1096 -56.48 -21.77 -54.39
CA ASN A 1096 -57.58 -22.47 -53.72
C ASN A 1096 -57.11 -22.98 -52.36
N ASP A 1097 -55.90 -23.57 -52.29
CA ASP A 1097 -55.29 -24.08 -51.06
C ASP A 1097 -55.13 -22.95 -50.00
N PHE A 1098 -54.55 -21.83 -50.41
CA PHE A 1098 -54.51 -20.61 -49.59
C PHE A 1098 -55.90 -20.08 -49.19
N GLN A 1099 -56.94 -20.24 -50.03
CA GLN A 1099 -58.30 -19.82 -49.67
C GLN A 1099 -58.99 -20.77 -48.69
N ASP A 1100 -58.76 -22.07 -48.79
CA ASP A 1100 -59.33 -23.07 -47.86
C ASP A 1100 -58.71 -22.91 -46.45
N HIS A 1101 -57.42 -22.53 -46.35
CA HIS A 1101 -56.71 -22.34 -45.08
C HIS A 1101 -56.72 -20.90 -44.50
N MET A 1102 -56.61 -19.86 -45.34
CA MET A 1102 -56.50 -18.44 -44.90
C MET A 1102 -57.54 -17.49 -45.53
N GLY A 1103 -58.49 -18.00 -46.31
CA GLY A 1103 -59.48 -17.18 -47.03
C GLY A 1103 -60.30 -16.26 -46.12
N VAL A 1104 -60.63 -16.70 -44.89
CA VAL A 1104 -61.34 -15.88 -43.89
C VAL A 1104 -60.54 -14.62 -43.54
N MET A 1105 -59.24 -14.75 -43.27
CA MET A 1105 -58.39 -13.62 -42.91
C MET A 1105 -58.16 -12.69 -44.11
N TYR A 1106 -57.95 -13.25 -45.30
CA TYR A 1106 -57.79 -12.46 -46.53
C TYR A 1106 -59.05 -11.63 -46.84
N ASP A 1107 -60.24 -12.21 -46.66
CA ASP A 1107 -61.51 -11.51 -46.86
C ASP A 1107 -61.75 -10.41 -45.82
N VAL A 1108 -61.38 -10.64 -44.55
CA VAL A 1108 -61.41 -9.60 -43.50
C VAL A 1108 -60.52 -8.42 -43.88
N TYR A 1109 -59.26 -8.65 -44.23
CA TYR A 1109 -58.32 -7.57 -44.53
C TYR A 1109 -58.59 -6.88 -45.87
N ARG A 1110 -59.13 -7.59 -46.86
CA ARG A 1110 -59.72 -6.95 -48.06
C ARG A 1110 -60.80 -5.97 -47.67
N ASN A 1111 -61.78 -6.40 -46.88
CA ASN A 1111 -62.91 -5.56 -46.51
C ASN A 1111 -62.48 -4.36 -45.66
N ILE A 1112 -61.47 -4.49 -44.79
CA ILE A 1112 -60.90 -3.37 -44.02
C ILE A 1112 -60.16 -2.39 -44.95
N CYS A 1113 -59.16 -2.87 -45.67
CA CYS A 1113 -58.23 -2.01 -46.39
C CYS A 1113 -58.85 -1.40 -47.66
N ASP A 1114 -59.73 -2.11 -48.37
CA ASP A 1114 -60.42 -1.52 -49.53
C ASP A 1114 -61.42 -0.44 -49.08
N ASN A 1115 -62.05 -0.55 -47.89
CA ASN A 1115 -62.85 0.55 -47.31
C ASN A 1115 -61.99 1.76 -46.92
N LEU A 1116 -60.76 1.54 -46.41
CA LEU A 1116 -59.82 2.64 -46.10
C LEU A 1116 -59.31 3.39 -47.34
N THR A 1117 -59.53 2.86 -48.55
CA THR A 1117 -59.18 3.48 -49.85
C THR A 1117 -60.32 4.23 -50.56
N ILE A 1118 -61.45 4.50 -49.88
CA ILE A 1118 -62.64 5.13 -50.48
C ILE A 1118 -62.68 6.67 -50.36
N ASP A 1119 -61.69 7.28 -49.70
CA ASP A 1119 -61.45 8.75 -49.64
C ASP A 1119 -60.63 9.29 -50.83
#